data_AF-A0A7S9EYH2-F1
#
_entry.id   AF-A0A7S9EYH2-F1
#
_cell.length_a   1.000
_cell.length_b   1.000
_cell.length_c   1.000
_cell.angle_alpha   90.00
_cell.angle_beta   90.00
_cell.angle_gamma   90.00
#
_symmetry.space_group_name_H-M   'P 1'
#
loop_
_entity.id
_entity.type
_entity.pdbx_description
1 polymer ?
#
loop_
_entity_poly.entity_id
_entity_poly.type
_entity_poly.pdbx_seq_one_letter_code
_entity_poly.pdbx_strand_id
1 'polypeptide(L)'
;MIDQYKHQKLQIGPVSPQQIKAWATKILPNGEKIVGEVTKNETFHYKSNKPEKNGLFCERIFGPIKSGFCGCGKYREIGAEKENPKFCQQCGVEFGNSRIRRYQMGYIKLACAVTHVWYLKGRPSYIANLLDKSLKELKSLVYCGCSFARPTAKKPTFLRLRGSFEDEIQSWKYSIPLFFNTRGFEKFRNREIVTGADAIREQLADLDLRILIENSLVEWKGLAVLKPTGDKWEDRKIQIRKNFLVRRMELAKRFLQTNIEPEWMVLYLLPVLPPELRPIIQIEGGKLISSDINELYKRVIEKNILLSNLLSISSFISSDRDVVVINSQAKLLQEAVDILLHIGVRGQLRSDGFTKDKDYKSFSDILGGKEGRFRETLLGRRVDYSGRSVIVVGPSLSLYQCGLPREMAIELFQAFLIRHLIRKHFATNIATAKRLIQEREKEPIVWETLKEVMEGHPILLNRAPTLHRLGILAFQPILVEDRAIYLHPLVCKGFNADFDGDQMAVHLPLSLEAQAEARLLMFSHINLLSPAIGDPICVPTQDMLIGLYVLTMGIREGICANRYNLLNCRNYQNEPIDNKNFKYKKKKEPYFSSSYEALGAYRQKRISLDSPLWLRWNLDKGVVGSSEVPIEVQYESLSTSHEIYEHYLIIRSTKDEIRCIYIRTTIGHISFYREIEEAIQGFSEIRV
;
A
#
# COMPACT_ATOMS: atom_id res chain seq x y z
N MET A 1 -11.20 12.96 -9.40
CA MET A 1 -12.48 12.39 -8.92
C MET A 1 -13.59 12.40 -9.99
N ILE A 2 -13.28 12.35 -11.29
CA ILE A 2 -14.30 12.59 -12.34
C ILE A 2 -15.09 11.32 -12.76
N ASP A 3 -14.65 10.10 -12.43
CA ASP A 3 -15.24 8.87 -13.01
C ASP A 3 -15.69 7.79 -12.01
N GLN A 4 -15.66 8.02 -10.69
CA GLN A 4 -16.00 6.98 -9.70
C GLN A 4 -17.46 6.49 -9.83
N TYR A 5 -18.36 7.35 -10.33
CA TYR A 5 -19.74 7.01 -10.65
C TYR A 5 -19.95 6.40 -12.04
N LYS A 6 -18.96 6.47 -12.95
CA LYS A 6 -19.12 5.99 -14.34
C LYS A 6 -18.81 4.50 -14.50
N HIS A 7 -17.97 3.93 -13.64
CA HIS A 7 -17.50 2.55 -13.78
C HIS A 7 -17.57 1.79 -12.46
N GLN A 8 -18.64 1.00 -12.27
CA GLN A 8 -18.85 0.18 -11.06
C GLN A 8 -18.02 -1.12 -11.04
N LYS A 9 -17.53 -1.57 -12.20
CA LYS A 9 -16.82 -2.85 -12.34
C LYS A 9 -15.60 -2.67 -13.24
N LEU A 10 -14.51 -3.35 -12.89
CA LEU A 10 -13.31 -3.50 -13.71
C LEU A 10 -13.27 -4.92 -14.27
N GLN A 11 -13.22 -5.07 -15.59
CA GLN A 11 -13.09 -6.36 -16.25
C GLN A 11 -11.68 -6.50 -16.83
N ILE A 12 -11.08 -7.69 -16.68
CA ILE A 12 -9.78 -8.05 -17.23
C ILE A 12 -9.92 -9.33 -18.06
N GLY A 13 -9.13 -9.44 -19.13
CA GLY A 13 -9.10 -10.61 -20.00
C GLY A 13 -7.94 -10.58 -20.98
N PRO A 14 -7.62 -11.70 -21.65
CA PRO A 14 -6.70 -11.72 -22.79
C PRO A 14 -7.22 -10.81 -23.91
N VAL A 15 -6.29 -10.28 -24.70
CA VAL A 15 -6.56 -9.23 -25.66
C VAL A 15 -6.46 -9.79 -27.06
N SER A 16 -7.45 -9.51 -27.91
CA SER A 16 -7.42 -9.93 -29.31
C SER A 16 -6.42 -9.08 -30.12
N PRO A 17 -5.83 -9.60 -31.20
CA PRO A 17 -4.97 -8.82 -32.09
C PRO A 17 -5.69 -7.61 -32.69
N GLN A 18 -7.00 -7.70 -32.92
CA GLN A 18 -7.81 -6.59 -33.43
C GLN A 18 -7.91 -5.46 -32.40
N GLN A 19 -8.07 -5.80 -31.12
CA GLN A 19 -8.12 -4.83 -30.03
C GLN A 19 -6.77 -4.12 -29.82
N ILE A 20 -5.65 -4.84 -29.94
CA ILE A 20 -4.30 -4.24 -29.91
C ILE A 20 -4.13 -3.23 -31.05
N LYS A 21 -4.58 -3.58 -32.28
CA LYS A 21 -4.59 -2.63 -33.39
C LYS A 21 -5.48 -1.42 -33.09
N ALA A 22 -6.67 -1.63 -32.53
CA ALA A 22 -7.59 -0.54 -32.19
C ALA A 22 -6.97 0.47 -31.22
N TRP A 23 -6.18 0.03 -30.23
CA TRP A 23 -5.50 0.92 -29.28
C TRP A 23 -4.44 1.81 -29.92
N ALA A 24 -3.80 1.33 -30.98
CA ALA A 24 -2.66 1.99 -31.60
C ALA A 24 -2.99 2.66 -32.93
N THR A 25 -4.14 2.36 -33.54
CA THR A 25 -4.51 2.90 -34.86
C THR A 25 -4.99 4.35 -34.75
N LYS A 26 -4.43 5.20 -35.60
CA LYS A 26 -4.92 6.55 -35.87
C LYS A 26 -5.20 6.68 -37.36
N ILE A 27 -6.24 7.42 -37.69
CA ILE A 27 -6.62 7.73 -39.08
C ILE A 27 -5.98 9.08 -39.43
N LEU A 28 -5.04 9.08 -40.38
CA LEU A 28 -4.47 10.31 -40.91
C LEU A 28 -5.38 10.92 -42.00
N PRO A 29 -5.31 12.24 -42.22
CA PRO A 29 -6.05 12.92 -43.30
C PRO A 29 -5.67 12.41 -44.70
N ASN A 30 -4.53 11.73 -44.85
CA ASN A 30 -4.02 11.17 -46.10
C ASN A 30 -4.70 9.84 -46.48
N GLY A 31 -5.63 9.33 -45.67
CA GLY A 31 -6.29 8.03 -45.86
C GLY A 31 -5.48 6.82 -45.38
N GLU A 32 -4.24 7.01 -44.91
CA GLU A 32 -3.46 5.96 -44.24
C GLU A 32 -4.12 5.56 -42.91
N LYS A 33 -4.58 4.30 -42.83
CA LYS A 33 -5.33 3.76 -41.68
C LYS A 33 -4.46 3.21 -40.54
N ILE A 34 -3.12 3.15 -40.70
CA ILE A 34 -2.26 2.45 -39.73
C ILE A 34 -1.06 3.34 -39.33
N VAL A 35 -1.24 4.12 -38.27
CA VAL A 35 -0.15 4.88 -37.63
C VAL A 35 -0.01 4.45 -36.18
N GLY A 36 0.65 3.31 -35.99
CA GLY A 36 0.87 2.73 -34.66
C GLY A 36 1.99 1.71 -34.55
N GLU A 37 2.54 1.28 -35.70
CA GLU A 37 3.55 0.23 -35.76
C GLU A 37 4.96 0.79 -35.51
N VAL A 38 5.64 0.21 -34.54
CA VAL A 38 7.05 0.49 -34.26
C VAL A 38 7.90 -0.51 -35.04
N THR A 39 8.66 -0.01 -36.01
CA THR A 39 9.48 -0.84 -36.90
C THR A 39 10.97 -0.74 -36.59
N LYS A 40 11.44 0.37 -36.04
CA LYS A 40 12.86 0.60 -35.72
C LYS A 40 13.14 0.44 -34.22
N ASN A 41 14.32 -0.10 -33.89
CA ASN A 41 14.82 -0.17 -32.51
C ASN A 41 15.40 1.16 -32.00
N GLU A 42 15.72 2.09 -32.91
CA GLU A 42 16.29 3.40 -32.58
C GLU A 42 15.35 4.23 -31.67
N THR A 43 15.93 4.99 -30.75
CA THR A 43 15.19 5.83 -29.78
C THR A 43 15.23 7.30 -30.18
N PHE A 44 16.41 7.91 -30.06
CA PHE A 44 16.70 9.29 -30.43
C PHE A 44 17.88 9.36 -31.39
N HIS A 45 17.86 10.33 -32.29
CA HIS A 45 18.99 10.60 -33.17
C HIS A 45 20.13 11.27 -32.39
N TYR A 46 21.32 10.66 -32.43
CA TYR A 46 22.49 11.03 -31.63
C TYR A 46 22.94 12.50 -31.74
N LYS A 47 22.76 13.16 -32.90
CA LYS A 47 23.12 14.59 -33.08
C LYS A 47 22.00 15.58 -32.73
N SER A 48 20.74 15.22 -33.00
CA SER A 48 19.64 16.19 -32.95
C SER A 48 18.80 16.04 -31.70
N ASN A 49 19.00 14.97 -30.91
CA ASN A 49 18.18 14.58 -29.76
C ASN A 49 16.68 14.54 -30.09
N LYS A 50 16.33 14.40 -31.38
CA LYS A 50 14.95 14.23 -31.83
C LYS A 50 14.62 12.74 -31.90
N PRO A 51 13.38 12.36 -31.56
CA PRO A 51 12.95 10.98 -31.62
C PRO A 51 12.95 10.48 -33.06
N GLU A 52 13.42 9.25 -33.26
CA GLU A 52 13.49 8.64 -34.59
C GLU A 52 12.10 8.34 -35.16
N LYS A 53 11.97 8.45 -36.48
CA LYS A 53 10.72 8.11 -37.18
C LYS A 53 10.50 6.59 -37.11
N ASN A 54 9.31 6.17 -36.70
CA ASN A 54 8.93 4.77 -36.46
C ASN A 54 9.77 4.03 -35.39
N GLY A 55 10.55 4.78 -34.60
CA GLY A 55 11.26 4.25 -33.44
C GLY A 55 10.41 4.23 -32.17
N LEU A 56 11.02 3.79 -31.08
CA LEU A 56 10.35 3.61 -29.78
C LEU A 56 9.82 4.91 -29.15
N PHE A 57 10.25 6.09 -29.60
CA PHE A 57 9.81 7.38 -29.06
C PHE A 57 9.11 8.27 -30.11
N CYS A 58 8.79 7.70 -31.28
CA CYS A 58 8.27 8.42 -32.43
C CYS A 58 7.06 9.29 -32.10
N GLU A 59 7.15 10.59 -32.41
CA GLU A 59 6.06 11.55 -32.16
C GLU A 59 4.83 11.27 -33.03
N ARG A 60 5.02 10.67 -34.20
CA ARG A 60 3.93 10.29 -35.10
C ARG A 60 3.03 9.22 -34.48
N ILE A 61 3.62 8.29 -33.73
CA ILE A 61 2.90 7.18 -33.08
C ILE A 61 2.34 7.65 -31.73
N PHE A 62 3.21 8.15 -30.85
CA PHE A 62 2.85 8.39 -29.44
C PHE A 62 2.31 9.81 -29.16
N GLY A 63 2.50 10.75 -30.08
CA GLY A 63 2.13 12.16 -29.90
C GLY A 63 3.33 13.09 -29.66
N PRO A 64 3.11 14.42 -29.62
CA PRO A 64 4.17 15.44 -29.61
C PRO A 64 4.89 15.54 -28.26
N ILE A 65 6.21 15.85 -28.27
CA ILE A 65 6.98 16.09 -27.04
C ILE A 65 6.51 17.35 -26.31
N LYS A 66 6.33 18.46 -27.05
CA LYS A 66 5.83 19.73 -26.50
C LYS A 66 4.42 19.99 -27.00
N SER A 67 3.54 20.42 -26.10
CA SER A 67 2.16 20.76 -26.43
C SER A 67 2.10 21.81 -27.55
N GLY A 68 1.31 21.55 -28.59
CA GLY A 68 1.12 22.44 -29.74
C GLY A 68 2.25 22.42 -30.79
N PHE A 69 3.37 21.72 -30.55
CA PHE A 69 4.47 21.61 -31.53
C PHE A 69 4.44 20.26 -32.26
N CYS A 70 4.71 20.25 -33.56
CA CYS A 70 4.98 19.02 -34.30
C CYS A 70 6.47 18.70 -34.36
N GLY A 71 6.84 17.49 -34.80
CA GLY A 71 8.26 17.07 -34.90
C GLY A 71 9.10 17.86 -35.91
N CYS A 72 8.46 18.49 -36.90
CA CYS A 72 9.12 19.43 -37.81
C CYS A 72 9.41 20.80 -37.16
N GLY A 73 8.85 21.09 -35.97
CA GLY A 73 9.00 22.37 -35.29
C GLY A 73 7.91 23.41 -35.62
N LYS A 74 6.87 23.05 -36.39
CA LYS A 74 5.71 23.94 -36.60
C LYS A 74 4.88 23.99 -35.31
N TYR A 75 4.47 25.19 -34.90
CA TYR A 75 3.61 25.42 -33.76
C TYR A 75 2.17 25.67 -34.20
N ARG A 76 1.21 25.20 -33.41
CA ARG A 76 -0.21 25.53 -33.53
C ARG A 76 -0.82 25.66 -32.14
N GLU A 77 -1.64 26.69 -31.95
CA GLU A 77 -2.38 26.90 -30.71
C GLU A 77 -3.44 25.82 -30.49
N ILE A 78 -3.53 25.35 -29.25
CA ILE A 78 -4.43 24.28 -28.84
C ILE A 78 -5.82 24.89 -28.64
N GLY A 79 -6.81 24.46 -29.43
CA GLY A 79 -8.20 24.95 -29.34
C GLY A 79 -8.69 25.76 -30.55
N ALA A 80 -7.83 26.01 -31.55
CA ALA A 80 -8.26 26.58 -32.84
C ALA A 80 -9.02 25.54 -33.69
N GLU A 81 -10.24 25.23 -33.27
CA GLU A 81 -11.28 24.56 -34.06
C GLU A 81 -11.76 25.59 -35.10
N LYS A 82 -11.51 25.44 -36.40
CA LYS A 82 -12.52 24.84 -37.28
C LYS A 82 -12.06 24.53 -38.72
N GLU A 83 -10.87 24.94 -39.18
CA GLU A 83 -10.58 24.88 -40.64
C GLU A 83 -9.31 24.13 -41.07
N ASN A 84 -8.42 23.74 -40.14
CA ASN A 84 -7.10 23.19 -40.49
C ASN A 84 -6.85 21.75 -40.00
N PRO A 85 -6.12 20.92 -40.76
CA PRO A 85 -5.91 19.50 -40.46
C PRO A 85 -5.32 19.31 -39.05
N LYS A 86 -5.90 18.38 -38.28
CA LYS A 86 -5.45 18.02 -36.91
C LYS A 86 -4.01 17.50 -36.86
N PHE A 87 -3.49 17.03 -37.99
CA PHE A 87 -2.16 16.47 -38.16
C PHE A 87 -1.30 17.34 -39.06
N CYS A 88 0.00 17.35 -38.83
CA CYS A 88 0.96 17.98 -39.74
C CYS A 88 1.09 17.19 -41.04
N GLN A 89 0.89 17.83 -42.20
CA GLN A 89 1.02 17.19 -43.51
C GLN A 89 2.43 16.62 -43.80
N GLN A 90 3.48 17.20 -43.20
CA GLN A 90 4.87 16.80 -43.46
C GLN A 90 5.38 15.68 -42.53
N CYS A 91 5.02 15.69 -41.24
CA CYS A 91 5.49 14.68 -40.28
C CYS A 91 4.40 13.74 -39.76
N GLY A 92 3.12 14.02 -40.03
CA GLY A 92 1.99 13.24 -39.54
C GLY A 92 1.77 13.32 -38.02
N VAL A 93 2.47 14.22 -37.32
CA VAL A 93 2.31 14.41 -35.86
C VAL A 93 1.04 15.20 -35.57
N GLU A 94 0.31 14.77 -34.56
CA GLU A 94 -0.90 15.41 -34.05
C GLU A 94 -0.57 16.70 -33.27
N PHE A 95 -1.23 17.80 -33.61
CA PHE A 95 -1.12 19.04 -32.84
C PHE A 95 -2.03 18.95 -31.61
N GLY A 96 -1.51 18.38 -30.53
CA GLY A 96 -2.25 18.17 -29.28
C GLY A 96 -1.41 18.43 -28.03
N ASN A 97 -1.98 18.08 -26.86
CA ASN A 97 -1.28 18.12 -25.59
C ASN A 97 -0.24 16.99 -25.51
N SER A 98 0.96 17.28 -25.01
CA SER A 98 2.00 16.27 -24.80
C SER A 98 1.58 15.15 -23.84
N ARG A 99 0.57 15.40 -22.99
CA ARG A 99 -0.05 14.41 -22.09
C ARG A 99 -0.55 13.15 -22.80
N ILE A 100 -0.87 13.23 -24.10
CA ILE A 100 -1.28 12.07 -24.91
C ILE A 100 -0.22 10.96 -24.89
N ARG A 101 1.07 11.32 -24.76
CA ARG A 101 2.20 10.37 -24.67
C ARG A 101 2.20 9.50 -23.40
N ARG A 102 1.29 9.77 -22.45
CA ARG A 102 1.05 8.92 -21.26
C ARG A 102 0.05 7.81 -21.51
N TYR A 103 -0.81 7.95 -22.52
CA TYR A 103 -1.95 7.07 -22.75
C TYR A 103 -1.86 6.33 -24.10
N GLN A 104 -1.27 6.97 -25.11
CA GLN A 104 -1.19 6.41 -26.45
C GLN A 104 -0.24 5.22 -26.50
N MET A 105 -0.76 4.06 -26.88
CA MET A 105 0.03 2.83 -27.10
C MET A 105 0.47 2.73 -28.56
N GLY A 106 1.56 1.99 -28.78
CA GLY A 106 1.98 1.48 -30.09
C GLY A 106 1.87 -0.04 -30.13
N TYR A 107 2.26 -0.64 -31.25
CA TYR A 107 2.44 -2.10 -31.33
C TYR A 107 3.63 -2.48 -32.23
N ILE A 108 4.14 -3.69 -32.05
CA ILE A 108 5.12 -4.33 -32.92
C ILE A 108 4.41 -5.50 -33.60
N LYS A 109 4.52 -5.58 -34.92
CA LYS A 109 4.07 -6.73 -35.68
C LYS A 109 5.16 -7.79 -35.67
N LEU A 110 4.89 -8.93 -35.05
CA LEU A 110 5.85 -10.04 -34.97
C LEU A 110 5.89 -10.80 -36.30
N ALA A 111 7.09 -11.24 -36.68
CA ALA A 111 7.35 -11.99 -37.91
C ALA A 111 6.82 -13.43 -37.83
N CYS A 112 6.84 -14.03 -36.63
CA CYS A 112 6.21 -15.31 -36.31
C CYS A 112 5.29 -15.16 -35.09
N ALA A 113 4.38 -16.10 -34.89
CA ALA A 113 3.61 -16.16 -33.65
C ALA A 113 4.54 -16.37 -32.45
N VAL A 114 4.14 -15.83 -31.30
CA VAL A 114 4.87 -15.98 -30.04
C VAL A 114 3.88 -16.34 -28.93
N THR A 115 4.13 -17.41 -28.19
CA THR A 115 3.27 -17.77 -27.06
C THR A 115 3.48 -16.82 -25.89
N HIS A 116 2.41 -16.42 -25.20
CA HIS A 116 2.55 -15.59 -24.01
C HIS A 116 3.07 -16.43 -22.83
N VAL A 117 4.17 -15.99 -22.22
CA VAL A 117 4.90 -16.73 -21.17
C VAL A 117 4.03 -17.12 -19.97
N TRP A 118 3.14 -16.24 -19.50
CA TRP A 118 2.21 -16.54 -18.39
C TRP A 118 1.30 -17.74 -18.66
N TYR A 119 0.80 -17.90 -19.89
CA TYR A 119 -0.11 -19.00 -20.22
C TYR A 119 0.63 -20.32 -20.51
N LEU A 120 1.86 -20.23 -21.01
CA LEU A 120 2.72 -21.40 -21.28
C LEU A 120 3.43 -21.90 -20.02
N LYS A 121 4.23 -21.06 -19.37
CA LYS A 121 5.11 -21.42 -18.23
C LYS A 121 4.43 -21.31 -16.86
N GLY A 122 3.24 -20.72 -16.80
CA GLY A 122 2.45 -20.61 -15.56
C GLY A 122 2.18 -21.98 -14.92
N ARG A 123 2.00 -21.99 -13.59
CA ARG A 123 1.64 -23.19 -12.82
C ARG A 123 0.26 -22.99 -12.19
N PRO A 124 -0.78 -23.73 -12.62
CA PRO A 124 -0.80 -24.65 -13.75
C PRO A 124 -0.72 -23.93 -15.11
N SER A 125 -0.30 -24.64 -16.16
CA SER A 125 -0.19 -24.09 -17.51
C SER A 125 -1.55 -24.16 -18.21
N TYR A 126 -2.05 -23.02 -18.68
CA TYR A 126 -3.38 -22.90 -19.31
C TYR A 126 -3.39 -23.59 -20.67
N ILE A 127 -2.33 -23.41 -21.47
CA ILE A 127 -2.18 -24.05 -22.79
C ILE A 127 -2.05 -25.57 -22.64
N ALA A 128 -1.27 -26.04 -21.66
CA ALA A 128 -1.12 -27.48 -21.40
C ALA A 128 -2.45 -28.14 -20.98
N ASN A 129 -3.23 -27.47 -20.13
CA ASN A 129 -4.52 -27.97 -19.69
C ASN A 129 -5.53 -28.09 -20.85
N LEU A 130 -5.54 -27.14 -21.78
CA LEU A 130 -6.43 -27.18 -22.94
C LEU A 130 -6.03 -28.26 -23.94
N LEU A 131 -4.75 -28.38 -24.24
CA LEU A 131 -4.23 -29.30 -25.26
C LEU A 131 -4.01 -30.73 -24.77
N ASP A 132 -4.08 -30.97 -23.46
CA ASP A 132 -3.79 -32.27 -22.83
C ASP A 132 -2.40 -32.81 -23.16
N LYS A 133 -1.41 -31.92 -23.09
CA LYS A 133 -0.01 -32.22 -23.38
C LYS A 133 0.86 -31.91 -22.18
N SER A 134 1.98 -32.61 -22.07
CA SER A 134 2.94 -32.30 -21.02
C SER A 134 3.58 -30.92 -21.25
N LEU A 135 3.94 -30.23 -20.18
CA LEU A 135 4.64 -28.95 -20.28
C LEU A 135 6.00 -29.09 -20.99
N LYS A 136 6.64 -30.27 -20.88
CA LYS A 136 7.92 -30.56 -21.54
C LYS A 136 7.73 -30.60 -23.06
N GLU A 137 6.75 -31.35 -23.54
CA GLU A 137 6.40 -31.42 -24.98
C GLU A 137 6.06 -30.04 -25.55
N LEU A 138 5.25 -29.25 -24.86
CA LEU A 138 4.88 -27.91 -25.33
C LEU A 138 6.07 -26.95 -25.33
N LYS A 139 6.95 -27.02 -24.32
CA LYS A 139 8.19 -26.22 -24.32
C LYS A 139 9.11 -26.65 -25.45
N SER A 140 9.30 -27.95 -25.67
CA SER A 140 10.12 -28.41 -26.78
C SER A 140 9.57 -27.91 -28.10
N LEU A 141 8.26 -28.02 -28.32
CA LEU A 141 7.61 -27.53 -29.54
C LEU A 141 7.79 -26.01 -29.73
N VAL A 142 7.71 -25.19 -28.67
CA VAL A 142 7.90 -23.74 -28.74
C VAL A 142 9.37 -23.34 -28.97
N TYR A 143 10.33 -23.97 -28.28
CA TYR A 143 11.72 -23.52 -28.28
C TYR A 143 12.67 -24.33 -29.17
N CYS A 144 12.32 -25.57 -29.55
CA CYS A 144 13.24 -26.51 -30.19
C CYS A 144 12.60 -27.44 -31.26
N GLY A 145 11.28 -27.46 -31.44
CA GLY A 145 10.59 -28.56 -32.14
C GLY A 145 9.87 -28.17 -33.44
N CYS A 146 9.84 -29.12 -34.38
CA CYS A 146 8.90 -29.12 -35.50
C CYS A 146 7.74 -30.07 -35.16
N SER A 147 6.51 -29.71 -35.52
CA SER A 147 5.37 -30.62 -35.37
C SER A 147 4.65 -30.78 -36.71
N PHE A 148 4.15 -31.98 -36.99
CA PHE A 148 3.22 -32.16 -38.09
C PHE A 148 1.89 -31.48 -37.72
N ALA A 149 1.38 -30.67 -38.63
CA ALA A 149 0.05 -30.09 -38.57
C ALA A 149 -0.97 -31.22 -38.45
N ARG A 150 -1.98 -31.02 -37.60
CA ARG A 150 -3.15 -31.90 -37.63
C ARG A 150 -3.87 -31.72 -38.97
N PRO A 151 -4.63 -32.74 -39.43
CA PRO A 151 -5.56 -32.55 -40.54
C PRO A 151 -6.56 -31.46 -40.13
N THR A 152 -6.38 -30.25 -40.64
CA THR A 152 -7.38 -29.19 -40.55
C THR A 152 -8.47 -29.50 -41.57
N ALA A 153 -9.73 -29.20 -41.27
CA ALA A 153 -10.83 -29.39 -42.21
C ALA A 153 -10.60 -28.68 -43.57
N LYS A 154 -9.68 -27.70 -43.62
CA LYS A 154 -9.29 -26.94 -44.81
C LYS A 154 -8.02 -27.48 -45.52
N LYS A 155 -7.28 -28.43 -44.95
CA LYS A 155 -6.04 -29.02 -45.52
C LYS A 155 -5.96 -30.53 -45.23
N PRO A 156 -6.44 -31.41 -46.14
CA PRO A 156 -6.25 -32.85 -45.97
C PRO A 156 -4.76 -33.21 -46.07
N THR A 157 -4.28 -33.96 -45.09
CA THR A 157 -2.88 -34.42 -44.96
C THR A 157 -2.60 -35.57 -45.93
N PHE A 158 -1.51 -35.52 -46.70
CA PHE A 158 -1.11 -36.56 -47.66
C PHE A 158 -0.73 -37.89 -46.98
N LEU A 159 -0.18 -37.86 -45.76
CA LEU A 159 0.38 -39.06 -45.13
C LEU A 159 -0.34 -39.57 -43.88
N ARG A 160 -1.44 -38.95 -43.40
CA ARG A 160 -2.14 -39.31 -42.14
C ARG A 160 -1.21 -39.50 -40.91
N LEU A 161 0.04 -39.02 -40.95
CA LEU A 161 1.01 -39.14 -39.87
C LEU A 161 0.58 -38.27 -38.68
N ARG A 162 0.65 -38.84 -37.47
CA ARG A 162 0.28 -38.17 -36.20
C ARG A 162 1.46 -38.21 -35.23
N GLY A 163 1.81 -37.08 -34.61
CA GLY A 163 2.78 -37.03 -33.50
C GLY A 163 3.55 -35.70 -33.37
N SER A 164 3.99 -35.38 -32.14
CA SER A 164 5.06 -34.41 -31.86
C SER A 164 6.38 -35.17 -31.73
N PHE A 165 7.41 -34.76 -32.45
CA PHE A 165 8.70 -35.45 -32.48
C PHE A 165 9.75 -34.60 -31.77
N GLU A 166 10.31 -35.14 -30.69
CA GLU A 166 11.24 -34.41 -29.82
C GLU A 166 12.72 -34.64 -30.17
N ASP A 167 13.07 -35.76 -30.80
CA ASP A 167 14.45 -36.08 -31.14
C ASP A 167 14.49 -36.85 -32.47
N GLU A 168 15.56 -36.66 -33.26
CA GLU A 168 15.78 -37.16 -34.63
C GLU A 168 15.24 -36.32 -35.80
N ILE A 169 15.58 -35.02 -35.84
CA ILE A 169 15.67 -34.29 -37.13
C ILE A 169 16.63 -35.02 -38.10
N GLN A 170 17.58 -35.80 -37.57
CA GLN A 170 18.56 -36.57 -38.35
C GLN A 170 17.96 -37.74 -39.14
N SER A 171 16.98 -38.50 -38.61
CA SER A 171 16.46 -39.67 -39.32
C SER A 171 15.56 -39.31 -40.51
N TRP A 172 14.82 -38.19 -40.42
CA TRP A 172 13.92 -37.70 -41.48
C TRP A 172 14.65 -36.86 -42.54
N LYS A 173 15.78 -36.23 -42.19
CA LYS A 173 16.69 -35.57 -43.16
C LYS A 173 17.11 -36.50 -44.30
N TYR A 174 17.17 -37.81 -44.03
CA TYR A 174 17.52 -38.81 -45.04
C TYR A 174 16.31 -39.56 -45.58
N SER A 175 15.18 -39.65 -44.85
CA SER A 175 14.06 -40.52 -45.25
C SER A 175 12.89 -39.83 -45.95
N ILE A 176 12.52 -38.57 -45.66
CA ILE A 176 11.40 -37.88 -46.38
C ILE A 176 11.81 -37.35 -47.76
N PRO A 177 13.00 -36.72 -47.94
CA PRO A 177 13.39 -36.19 -49.24
C PRO A 177 13.50 -37.28 -50.32
N LEU A 178 13.65 -38.55 -49.92
CA LEU A 178 13.62 -39.70 -50.84
C LEU A 178 12.26 -39.88 -51.55
N PHE A 179 11.16 -39.39 -50.96
CA PHE A 179 9.80 -39.57 -51.49
C PHE A 179 9.26 -38.34 -52.25
N PHE A 180 9.97 -37.20 -52.24
CA PHE A 180 9.50 -35.96 -52.85
C PHE A 180 10.65 -35.23 -53.59
N ASN A 181 10.39 -34.71 -54.80
CA ASN A 181 11.28 -33.71 -55.41
C ASN A 181 11.45 -32.50 -54.47
N THR A 182 12.57 -31.76 -54.54
CA THR A 182 12.82 -30.56 -53.70
C THR A 182 11.62 -29.60 -53.65
N ARG A 183 11.00 -29.31 -54.81
CA ARG A 183 9.76 -28.49 -54.89
C ARG A 183 8.51 -29.16 -54.32
N GLY A 184 8.43 -30.49 -54.37
CA GLY A 184 7.33 -31.28 -53.81
C GLY A 184 7.42 -31.35 -52.28
N PHE A 185 8.63 -31.50 -51.76
CA PHE A 185 8.93 -31.48 -50.33
C PHE A 185 8.64 -30.11 -49.72
N GLU A 186 8.97 -29.01 -50.41
CA GLU A 186 8.60 -27.66 -49.96
C GLU A 186 7.08 -27.44 -49.91
N LYS A 187 6.34 -27.90 -50.94
CA LYS A 187 4.87 -27.82 -50.94
C LYS A 187 4.25 -28.67 -49.83
N PHE A 188 4.80 -29.85 -49.57
CA PHE A 188 4.39 -30.73 -48.46
C PHE A 188 4.69 -30.06 -47.11
N ARG A 189 5.90 -29.54 -46.92
CA ARG A 189 6.35 -28.86 -45.71
C ARG A 189 5.50 -27.63 -45.38
N ASN A 190 5.27 -26.75 -46.34
CA ASN A 190 4.47 -25.54 -46.15
C ASN A 190 2.98 -25.84 -45.92
N ARG A 191 2.52 -27.05 -46.29
CA ARG A 191 1.14 -27.51 -46.05
C ARG A 191 0.98 -28.23 -44.72
N GLU A 192 1.94 -29.08 -44.33
CA GLU A 192 1.77 -30.09 -43.28
C GLU A 192 2.74 -29.96 -42.09
N ILE A 193 3.77 -29.11 -42.15
CA ILE A 193 4.69 -28.91 -41.03
C ILE A 193 4.53 -27.50 -40.52
N VAL A 194 4.03 -27.37 -39.30
CA VAL A 194 3.91 -26.09 -38.60
C VAL A 194 4.83 -26.12 -37.40
N THR A 195 5.64 -25.08 -37.26
CA THR A 195 6.71 -25.01 -36.25
C THR A 195 6.35 -24.01 -35.16
N GLY A 196 6.89 -24.23 -33.95
CA GLY A 196 6.84 -23.25 -32.87
C GLY A 196 5.44 -22.90 -32.38
N ALA A 197 5.26 -21.62 -32.03
CA ALA A 197 4.02 -21.10 -31.48
C ALA A 197 2.85 -21.09 -32.49
N ASP A 198 3.13 -21.05 -33.80
CA ASP A 198 2.10 -21.13 -34.84
C ASP A 198 1.34 -22.46 -34.76
N ALA A 199 2.05 -23.57 -34.47
CA ALA A 199 1.43 -24.89 -34.31
C ALA A 199 0.54 -24.97 -33.06
N ILE A 200 0.90 -24.27 -31.99
CA ILE A 200 0.05 -24.17 -30.79
C ILE A 200 -1.21 -23.39 -31.12
N ARG A 201 -1.08 -22.28 -31.85
CA ARG A 201 -2.24 -21.48 -32.24
C ARG A 201 -3.22 -22.28 -33.09
N GLU A 202 -2.75 -22.96 -34.13
CA GLU A 202 -3.63 -23.79 -34.97
C GLU A 202 -4.32 -24.87 -34.13
N GLN A 203 -3.58 -25.54 -33.24
CA GLN A 203 -4.16 -26.52 -32.33
C GLN A 203 -5.21 -25.92 -31.40
N LEU A 204 -5.04 -24.69 -30.92
CA LEU A 204 -6.01 -24.01 -30.07
C LEU A 204 -7.23 -23.50 -30.86
N ALA A 205 -7.03 -23.05 -32.10
CA ALA A 205 -8.10 -22.57 -32.98
C ALA A 205 -9.03 -23.72 -33.44
N ASP A 206 -8.48 -24.93 -33.59
CA ASP A 206 -9.24 -26.13 -33.95
C ASP A 206 -10.01 -26.75 -32.76
N LEU A 207 -9.85 -26.25 -31.52
CA LEU A 207 -10.53 -26.81 -30.35
C LEU A 207 -12.00 -26.41 -30.30
N ASP A 208 -12.89 -27.39 -30.36
CA ASP A 208 -14.26 -27.22 -29.90
C ASP A 208 -14.33 -27.40 -28.37
N LEU A 209 -14.53 -26.29 -27.66
CA LEU A 209 -14.60 -26.26 -26.20
C LEU A 209 -15.79 -27.05 -25.65
N ARG A 210 -16.90 -27.17 -26.38
CA ARG A 210 -18.08 -27.94 -25.92
C ARG A 210 -17.79 -29.43 -25.95
N ILE A 211 -17.26 -29.92 -27.06
CA ILE A 211 -16.83 -31.31 -27.23
C ILE A 211 -15.74 -31.67 -26.20
N LEU A 212 -14.81 -30.75 -25.95
CA LEU A 212 -13.77 -30.94 -24.95
C LEU A 212 -14.34 -31.14 -23.53
N ILE A 213 -15.35 -30.36 -23.15
CA ILE A 213 -16.02 -30.52 -21.86
C ILE A 213 -16.74 -31.86 -21.77
N GLU A 214 -17.51 -32.24 -22.80
CA GLU A 214 -18.24 -33.50 -22.85
C GLU A 214 -17.30 -34.71 -22.76
N ASN A 215 -16.23 -34.73 -23.56
CA ASN A 215 -15.22 -35.79 -23.52
C ASN A 215 -14.53 -35.88 -22.16
N SER A 216 -14.18 -34.74 -21.56
CA SER A 216 -13.55 -34.70 -20.24
C SER A 216 -14.49 -35.17 -19.13
N LEU A 217 -15.80 -34.90 -19.24
CA LEU A 217 -16.81 -35.40 -18.32
C LEU A 217 -16.97 -36.91 -18.40
N VAL A 218 -16.99 -37.47 -19.61
CA VAL A 218 -17.07 -38.92 -19.84
C VAL A 218 -15.84 -39.62 -19.25
N GLU A 219 -14.65 -39.10 -19.53
CA GLU A 219 -13.39 -39.63 -18.98
C GLU A 219 -13.39 -39.57 -17.44
N TRP A 220 -13.82 -38.45 -16.87
CA TRP A 220 -13.86 -38.28 -15.41
C TRP A 220 -14.84 -39.26 -14.76
N LYS A 221 -16.04 -39.47 -15.33
CA LYS A 221 -17.02 -40.44 -14.86
C LYS A 221 -16.47 -41.87 -14.93
N GLY A 222 -15.77 -42.23 -16.02
CA GLY A 222 -15.12 -43.53 -16.15
C GLY A 222 -14.10 -43.78 -15.04
N LEU A 223 -13.27 -42.78 -14.71
CA LEU A 223 -12.31 -42.86 -13.61
C LEU A 223 -12.97 -42.85 -12.22
N ALA A 224 -14.17 -42.29 -12.08
CA ALA A 224 -14.91 -42.25 -10.81
C ALA A 224 -15.50 -43.60 -10.41
N VAL A 225 -15.82 -44.45 -11.39
CA VAL A 225 -16.35 -45.80 -11.16
C VAL A 225 -15.27 -46.79 -10.69
N LEU A 226 -14.00 -46.50 -10.96
CA LEU A 226 -12.88 -47.33 -10.50
C LEU A 226 -12.76 -47.29 -8.97
N LYS A 227 -12.82 -48.46 -8.34
CA LYS A 227 -12.51 -48.65 -6.91
C LYS A 227 -11.00 -48.48 -6.68
N PRO A 228 -10.55 -48.07 -5.48
CA PRO A 228 -9.13 -47.96 -5.15
C PRO A 228 -8.43 -49.30 -5.39
N THR A 229 -7.32 -49.32 -6.14
CA THR A 229 -6.61 -50.56 -6.48
C THR A 229 -5.75 -51.08 -5.33
N GLY A 230 -5.57 -50.29 -4.26
CA GLY A 230 -4.75 -50.63 -3.10
C GLY A 230 -3.28 -50.23 -3.26
N ASP A 231 -2.82 -49.96 -4.49
CA ASP A 231 -1.53 -49.33 -4.77
C ASP A 231 -1.63 -47.80 -4.64
N LYS A 232 -0.90 -47.26 -3.65
CA LYS A 232 -0.82 -45.82 -3.39
C LYS A 232 -0.35 -45.01 -4.61
N TRP A 233 0.44 -45.59 -5.51
CA TRP A 233 0.99 -44.87 -6.67
C TRP A 233 -0.04 -44.75 -7.81
N GLU A 234 -0.76 -45.83 -8.10
CA GLU A 234 -1.85 -45.84 -9.09
C GLU A 234 -3.02 -44.97 -8.66
N ASP A 235 -3.45 -45.07 -7.40
CA ASP A 235 -4.53 -44.25 -6.85
C ASP A 235 -4.18 -42.75 -6.92
N ARG A 236 -2.91 -42.39 -6.66
CA ARG A 236 -2.41 -41.02 -6.84
C ARG A 236 -2.44 -40.58 -8.30
N LYS A 237 -2.06 -41.45 -9.25
CA LYS A 237 -2.08 -41.14 -10.69
C LYS A 237 -3.51 -40.89 -11.18
N ILE A 238 -4.46 -41.73 -10.77
CA ILE A 238 -5.88 -41.56 -11.07
C ILE A 238 -6.39 -40.24 -10.48
N GLN A 239 -6.03 -39.93 -9.23
CA GLN A 239 -6.44 -38.67 -8.59
C GLN A 239 -5.87 -37.43 -9.29
N ILE A 240 -4.60 -37.48 -9.73
CA ILE A 240 -3.98 -36.40 -10.52
C ILE A 240 -4.74 -36.20 -11.83
N ARG A 241 -5.10 -37.28 -12.54
CA ARG A 241 -5.87 -37.21 -13.78
C ARG A 241 -7.28 -36.66 -13.54
N LYS A 242 -7.97 -37.09 -12.48
CA LYS A 242 -9.28 -36.53 -12.08
C LYS A 242 -9.20 -35.03 -11.83
N ASN A 243 -8.22 -34.59 -11.05
CA ASN A 243 -7.99 -33.15 -10.76
C ASN A 243 -7.67 -32.36 -12.03
N PHE A 244 -6.89 -32.93 -12.95
CA PHE A 244 -6.58 -32.33 -14.25
C PHE A 244 -7.84 -32.13 -15.10
N LEU A 245 -8.69 -33.15 -15.23
CA LEU A 245 -9.94 -33.08 -16.00
C LEU A 245 -10.88 -32.00 -15.44
N VAL A 246 -11.01 -31.91 -14.11
CA VAL A 246 -11.82 -30.86 -13.47
C VAL A 246 -11.31 -29.47 -13.84
N ARG A 247 -9.99 -29.22 -13.73
CA ARG A 247 -9.39 -27.93 -14.11
C ARG A 247 -9.59 -27.63 -15.60
N ARG A 248 -9.45 -28.64 -16.46
CA ARG A 248 -9.63 -28.51 -17.91
C ARG A 248 -11.07 -28.12 -18.27
N MET A 249 -12.06 -28.79 -17.69
CA MET A 249 -13.47 -28.47 -17.87
C MET A 249 -13.83 -27.08 -17.35
N GLU A 250 -13.34 -26.73 -16.15
CA GLU A 250 -13.59 -25.41 -15.57
C GLU A 250 -13.02 -24.29 -16.45
N LEU A 251 -11.80 -24.47 -16.95
CA LEU A 251 -11.14 -23.52 -17.83
C LEU A 251 -11.91 -23.37 -19.16
N ALA A 252 -12.31 -24.46 -19.80
CA ALA A 252 -13.09 -24.41 -21.04
C ALA A 252 -14.46 -23.73 -20.82
N LYS A 253 -15.13 -24.03 -19.69
CA LYS A 253 -16.38 -23.37 -19.31
C LYS A 253 -16.21 -21.86 -19.14
N ARG A 254 -15.11 -21.41 -18.53
CA ARG A 254 -14.80 -19.98 -18.35
C ARG A 254 -14.63 -19.28 -19.71
N PHE A 255 -13.90 -19.87 -20.67
CA PHE A 255 -13.76 -19.30 -22.02
C PHE A 255 -15.10 -19.17 -22.76
N LEU A 256 -15.98 -20.18 -22.64
CA LEU A 256 -17.32 -20.12 -23.21
C LEU A 256 -18.18 -19.01 -22.57
N GLN A 257 -18.10 -18.85 -21.25
CA GLN A 257 -18.85 -17.81 -20.53
C GLN A 257 -18.37 -16.40 -20.86
N THR A 258 -17.07 -16.20 -21.06
CA THR A 258 -16.50 -14.87 -21.35
C THR A 258 -16.48 -14.52 -22.84
N ASN A 259 -16.86 -15.47 -23.72
CA ASN A 259 -16.79 -15.34 -25.18
C ASN A 259 -15.39 -14.94 -25.66
N ILE A 260 -14.37 -15.55 -25.05
CA ILE A 260 -12.95 -15.32 -25.35
C ILE A 260 -12.40 -16.52 -26.10
N GLU A 261 -11.60 -16.27 -27.12
CA GLU A 261 -10.97 -17.34 -27.89
C GLU A 261 -9.62 -17.76 -27.27
N PRO A 262 -9.34 -19.08 -27.16
CA PRO A 262 -8.09 -19.56 -26.59
C PRO A 262 -6.86 -19.21 -27.44
N GLU A 263 -7.03 -18.94 -28.74
CA GLU A 263 -5.93 -18.54 -29.63
C GLU A 263 -5.28 -17.21 -29.24
N TRP A 264 -5.97 -16.34 -28.50
CA TRP A 264 -5.41 -15.05 -28.06
C TRP A 264 -4.29 -15.19 -27.01
N MET A 265 -4.05 -16.39 -26.48
CA MET A 265 -2.85 -16.69 -25.69
C MET A 265 -1.56 -16.70 -26.52
N VAL A 266 -1.68 -16.71 -27.85
CA VAL A 266 -0.58 -16.62 -28.81
C VAL A 266 -0.63 -15.26 -29.50
N LEU A 267 0.47 -14.51 -29.42
CA LEU A 267 0.59 -13.13 -29.86
C LEU A 267 1.18 -13.05 -31.27
N TYR A 268 0.53 -12.29 -32.15
CA TYR A 268 1.11 -11.78 -33.40
C TYR A 268 1.46 -10.30 -33.31
N LEU A 269 0.82 -9.58 -32.40
CA LEU A 269 1.02 -8.17 -32.17
C LEU A 269 1.39 -8.00 -30.71
N LEU A 270 2.49 -7.32 -30.48
CA LEU A 270 2.97 -7.01 -29.14
C LEU A 270 2.71 -5.53 -28.85
N PRO A 271 1.91 -5.17 -27.83
CA PRO A 271 1.68 -3.77 -27.50
C PRO A 271 2.97 -3.12 -26.95
N VAL A 272 3.19 -1.87 -27.34
CA VAL A 272 4.29 -1.03 -26.89
C VAL A 272 3.76 0.01 -25.91
N LEU A 273 4.31 0.03 -24.70
CA LEU A 273 3.91 1.01 -23.68
C LEU A 273 4.14 2.46 -24.16
N PRO A 274 3.31 3.41 -23.69
CA PRO A 274 3.53 4.83 -23.92
C PRO A 274 4.91 5.28 -23.40
N PRO A 275 5.62 6.18 -24.10
CA PRO A 275 6.98 6.62 -23.76
C PRO A 275 7.14 7.17 -22.34
N GLU A 276 6.13 7.86 -21.81
CA GLU A 276 6.18 8.47 -20.47
C GLU A 276 6.19 7.42 -19.35
N LEU A 277 5.73 6.19 -19.61
CA LEU A 277 5.85 5.08 -18.66
C LEU A 277 7.24 4.42 -18.70
N ARG A 278 8.05 4.74 -19.71
CA ARG A 278 9.40 4.22 -19.95
C ARG A 278 10.37 5.35 -20.35
N PRO A 279 10.55 6.37 -19.49
CA PRO A 279 11.26 7.59 -19.85
C PRO A 279 12.73 7.34 -20.17
N ILE A 280 13.30 8.25 -20.97
CA ILE A 280 14.74 8.43 -21.14
C ILE A 280 15.07 9.82 -20.63
N ILE A 281 15.98 9.89 -19.67
CA ILE A 281 16.34 11.14 -18.97
C ILE A 281 17.80 11.43 -19.25
N GLN A 282 18.08 12.65 -19.68
CA GLN A 282 19.45 13.14 -19.83
C GLN A 282 19.92 13.71 -18.50
N ILE A 283 21.05 13.22 -17.99
CA ILE A 283 21.73 13.77 -16.81
C ILE A 283 22.74 14.84 -17.26
N GLU A 284 23.02 15.77 -16.38
CA GLU A 284 24.15 16.70 -16.48
C GLU A 284 25.44 15.94 -16.85
N GLY A 285 26.08 16.33 -17.95
CA GLY A 285 27.20 15.59 -18.56
C GLY A 285 26.85 14.73 -19.77
N GLY A 286 25.63 14.82 -20.31
CA GLY A 286 25.27 14.24 -21.61
C GLY A 286 24.99 12.73 -21.61
N LYS A 287 25.08 12.07 -20.45
CA LYS A 287 24.70 10.66 -20.29
C LYS A 287 23.17 10.51 -20.31
N LEU A 288 22.68 9.57 -21.10
CA LEU A 288 21.27 9.20 -21.16
C LEU A 288 21.01 7.98 -20.27
N ILE A 289 20.13 8.12 -19.28
CA ILE A 289 19.58 6.99 -18.55
C ILE A 289 18.27 6.57 -19.22
N SER A 290 18.20 5.31 -19.61
CA SER A 290 17.00 4.69 -20.19
C SER A 290 16.40 3.69 -19.21
N SER A 291 15.07 3.59 -19.23
CA SER A 291 14.35 2.49 -18.57
C SER A 291 14.75 1.14 -19.17
N ASP A 292 14.90 0.12 -18.31
CA ASP A 292 15.24 -1.26 -18.70
C ASP A 292 14.26 -1.83 -19.75
N ILE A 293 12.99 -1.44 -19.69
CA ILE A 293 11.95 -1.84 -20.65
C ILE A 293 12.32 -1.44 -22.08
N ASN A 294 12.93 -0.27 -22.27
CA ASN A 294 13.32 0.19 -23.60
C ASN A 294 14.41 -0.72 -24.19
N GLU A 295 15.35 -1.20 -23.37
CA GLU A 295 16.38 -2.14 -23.80
C GLU A 295 15.77 -3.50 -24.17
N LEU A 296 14.77 -3.97 -23.41
CA LEU A 296 14.04 -5.19 -23.73
C LEU A 296 13.22 -5.06 -25.03
N TYR A 297 12.57 -3.92 -25.27
CA TYR A 297 11.89 -3.66 -26.54
C TYR A 297 12.85 -3.59 -27.72
N LYS A 298 14.02 -2.97 -27.56
CA LYS A 298 15.07 -2.94 -28.61
C LYS A 298 15.46 -4.35 -29.02
N ARG A 299 15.72 -5.23 -28.03
CA ARG A 299 16.05 -6.64 -28.29
C ARG A 299 14.96 -7.37 -29.07
N VAL A 300 13.69 -7.19 -28.70
CA VAL A 300 12.57 -7.80 -29.43
C VAL A 300 12.53 -7.31 -30.88
N ILE A 301 12.64 -6.00 -31.10
CA ILE A 301 12.59 -5.41 -32.44
C ILE A 301 13.79 -5.88 -33.29
N GLU A 302 14.99 -5.92 -32.72
CA GLU A 302 16.20 -6.43 -33.41
C GLU A 302 16.04 -7.87 -33.88
N LYS A 303 15.62 -8.78 -32.98
CA LYS A 303 15.38 -10.18 -33.35
C LYS A 303 14.25 -10.31 -34.37
N ASN A 304 13.23 -9.46 -34.28
CA ASN A 304 12.11 -9.46 -35.22
C ASN A 304 12.50 -8.98 -36.63
N ILE A 305 13.32 -7.94 -36.73
CA ILE A 305 13.86 -7.45 -38.01
C ILE A 305 14.75 -8.52 -38.63
N LEU A 306 15.66 -9.12 -37.85
CA LEU A 306 16.54 -10.19 -38.31
C LEU A 306 15.72 -11.37 -38.87
N LEU A 307 14.70 -11.82 -38.14
CA LEU A 307 13.83 -12.90 -38.58
C LEU A 307 13.02 -12.51 -39.84
N SER A 308 12.49 -11.30 -39.90
CA SER A 308 11.74 -10.80 -41.06
C SER A 308 12.62 -10.78 -42.33
N ASN A 309 13.87 -10.30 -42.20
CA ASN A 309 14.82 -10.28 -43.30
C ASN A 309 15.16 -11.70 -43.76
N LEU A 310 15.40 -12.63 -42.84
CA LEU A 310 15.65 -14.03 -43.17
C LEU A 310 14.46 -14.70 -43.87
N LEU A 311 13.24 -14.44 -43.40
CA LEU A 311 12.04 -14.94 -44.06
C LEU A 311 11.93 -14.40 -45.50
N SER A 312 12.22 -13.11 -45.70
CA SER A 312 12.23 -12.51 -47.04
C SER A 312 13.33 -13.08 -47.95
N ILE A 313 14.48 -13.47 -47.41
CA ILE A 313 15.57 -14.09 -48.18
C ILE A 313 15.25 -15.56 -48.48
N SER A 314 14.68 -16.29 -47.53
CA SER A 314 14.32 -17.70 -47.68
C SER A 314 13.25 -17.93 -48.76
N SER A 315 12.41 -16.94 -49.06
CA SER A 315 11.51 -17.05 -50.22
C SER A 315 12.26 -17.05 -51.56
N PHE A 316 13.53 -16.65 -51.60
CA PHE A 316 14.38 -16.63 -52.80
C PHE A 316 15.42 -17.76 -52.85
N ILE A 317 15.85 -18.31 -51.71
CA ILE A 317 16.90 -19.33 -51.63
C ILE A 317 16.37 -20.56 -50.90
N SER A 318 16.20 -21.65 -51.65
CA SER A 318 15.61 -22.92 -51.21
C SER A 318 16.69 -23.92 -50.74
N SER A 319 17.28 -23.70 -49.56
CA SER A 319 18.23 -24.67 -48.95
C SER A 319 17.74 -25.18 -47.60
N ASP A 320 17.96 -26.48 -47.32
CA ASP A 320 17.56 -27.11 -46.04
C ASP A 320 18.26 -26.52 -44.79
N ARG A 321 19.41 -25.86 -44.97
CA ARG A 321 20.11 -25.13 -43.89
C ARG A 321 19.33 -23.90 -43.42
N ASP A 322 18.50 -23.32 -44.28
CA ASP A 322 17.81 -22.06 -44.00
C ASP A 322 16.71 -22.24 -42.96
N VAL A 323 16.07 -23.41 -42.90
CA VAL A 323 14.96 -23.63 -41.94
C VAL A 323 15.45 -23.88 -40.52
N VAL A 324 16.60 -24.52 -40.34
CA VAL A 324 17.21 -24.66 -39.01
C VAL A 324 17.57 -23.27 -38.46
N VAL A 325 18.12 -22.41 -39.32
CA VAL A 325 18.45 -21.02 -38.97
C VAL A 325 17.19 -20.22 -38.64
N ILE A 326 16.13 -20.29 -39.46
CA ILE A 326 14.85 -19.61 -39.19
C ILE A 326 14.25 -20.04 -37.84
N ASN A 327 14.18 -21.35 -37.58
CA ASN A 327 13.65 -21.86 -36.31
C ASN A 327 14.49 -21.40 -35.11
N SER A 328 15.81 -21.38 -35.24
CA SER A 328 16.69 -20.83 -34.19
C SER A 328 16.46 -19.34 -33.93
N GLN A 329 16.17 -18.55 -34.98
CA GLN A 329 15.88 -17.12 -34.82
C GLN A 329 14.48 -16.89 -34.25
N ALA A 330 13.49 -17.70 -34.64
CA ALA A 330 12.16 -17.69 -34.05
C ALA A 330 12.21 -18.01 -32.54
N LYS A 331 13.06 -18.95 -32.13
CA LYS A 331 13.35 -19.22 -30.72
C LYS A 331 13.91 -17.99 -30.00
N LEU A 332 14.91 -17.32 -30.58
CA LEU A 332 15.49 -16.11 -29.98
C LEU A 332 14.46 -14.98 -29.85
N LEU A 333 13.53 -14.87 -30.81
CA LEU A 333 12.42 -13.91 -30.73
C LEU A 333 11.46 -14.28 -29.58
N GLN A 334 11.08 -15.56 -29.44
CA GLN A 334 10.25 -16.04 -28.34
C GLN A 334 10.94 -15.79 -26.98
N GLU A 335 12.24 -16.06 -26.86
CA GLU A 335 13.01 -15.79 -25.64
C GLU A 335 13.08 -14.29 -25.34
N ALA A 336 13.24 -13.42 -26.34
CA ALA A 336 13.24 -11.97 -26.14
C ALA A 336 11.88 -11.45 -25.63
N VAL A 337 10.76 -11.97 -26.17
CA VAL A 337 9.42 -11.59 -25.70
C VAL A 337 9.12 -12.16 -24.31
N ASP A 338 9.60 -13.37 -24.01
CA ASP A 338 9.50 -13.96 -22.68
C ASP A 338 10.20 -13.08 -21.63
N ILE A 339 11.44 -12.64 -21.90
CA ILE A 339 12.22 -11.76 -21.01
C ILE A 339 11.51 -10.42 -20.81
N LEU A 340 10.90 -9.86 -21.87
CA LEU A 340 10.14 -8.62 -21.77
C LEU A 340 8.93 -8.76 -20.82
N LEU A 341 8.16 -9.85 -20.94
CA LEU A 341 6.91 -10.04 -20.20
C LEU A 341 7.15 -10.52 -18.75
N HIS A 342 8.04 -11.49 -18.54
CA HIS A 342 8.28 -12.07 -17.22
C HIS A 342 9.66 -12.73 -17.12
N ILE A 343 10.51 -12.16 -16.28
CA ILE A 343 11.79 -12.77 -15.87
C ILE A 343 11.51 -13.60 -14.61
N GLY A 344 11.52 -14.93 -14.71
CA GLY A 344 11.36 -15.75 -13.50
C GLY A 344 11.49 -17.27 -13.63
N VAL A 345 12.48 -17.76 -12.87
CA VAL A 345 12.67 -19.07 -12.22
C VAL A 345 12.56 -20.35 -13.08
N ARG A 346 13.76 -20.88 -13.42
CA ARG A 346 14.10 -22.15 -14.11
C ARG A 346 14.16 -22.14 -15.64
N GLY A 347 15.40 -22.10 -16.09
CA GLY A 347 15.88 -22.21 -17.46
C GLY A 347 16.84 -21.06 -17.66
N GLN A 348 18.13 -21.33 -17.47
CA GLN A 348 19.26 -20.40 -17.59
C GLN A 348 18.93 -19.20 -18.49
N LEU A 349 19.12 -17.98 -17.99
CA LEU A 349 19.74 -16.99 -18.85
C LEU A 349 21.03 -17.66 -19.32
N ARG A 350 21.03 -18.18 -20.55
CA ARG A 350 22.29 -18.34 -21.24
C ARG A 350 22.86 -16.93 -21.22
N SER A 351 23.96 -16.80 -20.50
CA SER A 351 24.75 -15.59 -20.42
C SER A 351 25.24 -15.33 -21.83
N ASP A 352 24.38 -14.72 -22.66
CA ASP A 352 24.79 -14.07 -23.89
C ASP A 352 25.80 -13.02 -23.43
N GLY A 353 27.05 -13.21 -23.86
CA GLY A 353 28.27 -12.58 -23.30
C GLY A 353 28.39 -11.07 -23.48
N PHE A 354 27.29 -10.32 -23.47
CA PHE A 354 27.27 -8.87 -23.52
C PHE A 354 26.54 -8.35 -22.27
N THR A 355 27.33 -7.86 -21.30
CA THR A 355 26.98 -7.30 -19.98
C THR A 355 26.50 -8.29 -18.90
N LYS A 356 27.46 -8.80 -18.12
CA LYS A 356 27.30 -9.75 -17.00
C LYS A 356 26.76 -9.18 -15.67
N ASP A 357 26.35 -7.91 -15.57
CA ASP A 357 26.11 -7.26 -14.27
C ASP A 357 24.79 -6.49 -14.10
N LYS A 358 23.87 -6.52 -15.07
CA LYS A 358 22.58 -5.82 -14.91
C LYS A 358 21.37 -6.70 -15.20
N ASP A 359 20.70 -7.11 -14.13
CA ASP A 359 19.38 -7.73 -14.20
C ASP A 359 18.36 -6.67 -14.64
N TYR A 360 17.87 -6.79 -15.87
CA TYR A 360 16.81 -5.93 -16.39
C TYR A 360 15.48 -6.24 -15.67
N LYS A 361 14.70 -5.22 -15.31
CA LYS A 361 13.34 -5.42 -14.77
C LYS A 361 12.33 -5.69 -15.90
N SER A 362 11.58 -6.79 -15.82
CA SER A 362 10.50 -7.13 -16.77
C SER A 362 9.17 -6.42 -16.44
N PHE A 363 8.15 -6.57 -17.30
CA PHE A 363 6.82 -6.04 -17.00
C PHE A 363 6.21 -6.60 -15.72
N SER A 364 6.42 -7.90 -15.47
CA SER A 364 5.93 -8.54 -14.25
C SER A 364 6.60 -7.97 -13.00
N ASP A 365 7.89 -7.64 -13.07
CA ASP A 365 8.65 -7.06 -11.94
C ASP A 365 8.27 -5.61 -11.66
N ILE A 366 7.85 -4.86 -12.68
CA ILE A 366 7.35 -3.49 -12.51
C ILE A 366 6.00 -3.47 -11.81
N LEU A 367 5.19 -4.50 -12.02
CA LEU A 367 3.88 -4.62 -11.37
C LEU A 367 4.01 -5.21 -9.96
N GLY A 368 4.74 -6.31 -9.82
CA GLY A 368 4.90 -7.07 -8.59
C GLY A 368 6.04 -6.57 -7.68
N GLY A 369 6.13 -7.15 -6.48
CA GLY A 369 7.19 -6.82 -5.52
C GLY A 369 6.91 -5.57 -4.67
N LYS A 370 7.85 -5.25 -3.77
CA LYS A 370 7.75 -4.11 -2.85
C LYS A 370 7.86 -2.76 -3.59
N GLU A 371 8.78 -2.68 -4.54
CA GLU A 371 8.98 -1.54 -5.47
C GLU A 371 8.04 -1.59 -6.69
N GLY A 372 7.09 -2.53 -6.68
CA GLY A 372 6.11 -2.67 -7.75
C GLY A 372 5.08 -1.54 -7.71
N ARG A 373 4.52 -1.20 -8.87
CA ARG A 373 3.50 -0.14 -9.03
C ARG A 373 2.30 -0.30 -8.08
N PHE A 374 1.85 -1.53 -7.83
CA PHE A 374 0.71 -1.76 -6.94
C PHE A 374 1.00 -1.34 -5.49
N ARG A 375 2.17 -1.66 -4.96
CA ARG A 375 2.50 -1.37 -3.55
C ARG A 375 3.04 0.03 -3.36
N GLU A 376 3.97 0.45 -4.21
CA GLU A 376 4.69 1.72 -4.04
C GLU A 376 3.93 2.93 -4.61
N THR A 377 3.13 2.74 -5.66
CA THR A 377 2.47 3.86 -6.37
C THR A 377 0.94 3.88 -6.20
N LEU A 378 0.27 2.74 -6.01
CA LEU A 378 -1.17 2.70 -5.82
C LEU A 378 -1.56 2.75 -4.34
N LEU A 379 -1.02 1.84 -3.52
CA LEU A 379 -1.33 1.79 -2.08
C LEU A 379 -0.56 2.86 -1.28
N GLY A 380 0.75 2.97 -1.51
CA GLY A 380 1.55 4.08 -1.03
C GLY A 380 1.60 5.21 -2.06
N ARG A 381 1.55 6.46 -1.61
CA ARG A 381 1.84 7.63 -2.45
C ARG A 381 2.54 8.70 -1.63
N ARG A 382 3.39 9.47 -2.30
CA ARG A 382 3.80 10.77 -1.77
C ARG A 382 2.62 11.72 -1.90
N VAL A 383 2.36 12.45 -0.82
CA VAL A 383 1.21 13.34 -0.71
C VAL A 383 1.70 14.77 -0.49
N ASP A 384 1.09 15.71 -1.18
CA ASP A 384 1.31 17.14 -0.95
C ASP A 384 0.71 17.55 0.41
N TYR A 385 0.99 18.77 0.87
CA TYR A 385 0.53 19.28 2.17
C TYR A 385 0.92 18.36 3.34
N SER A 386 2.16 17.87 3.30
CA SER A 386 2.75 17.07 4.36
C SER A 386 4.13 17.58 4.75
N GLY A 387 4.51 17.32 6.00
CA GLY A 387 5.81 17.70 6.57
C GLY A 387 6.32 16.62 7.52
N ARG A 388 7.57 16.73 7.94
CA ARG A 388 8.16 15.86 8.97
C ARG A 388 9.13 16.67 9.82
N SER A 389 9.10 16.46 11.13
CA SER A 389 10.13 16.96 12.05
C SER A 389 10.31 16.01 13.23
N VAL A 390 11.36 16.24 14.01
CA VAL A 390 11.63 15.57 15.28
C VAL A 390 10.57 15.98 16.30
N ILE A 391 10.18 15.06 17.18
CA ILE A 391 9.23 15.33 18.26
C ILE A 391 9.92 15.66 19.57
N VAL A 392 9.30 16.52 20.36
CA VAL A 392 9.71 16.92 21.72
C VAL A 392 8.48 16.86 22.63
N VAL A 393 8.70 16.65 23.92
CA VAL A 393 7.62 16.57 24.91
C VAL A 393 6.98 17.94 25.13
N GLY A 394 5.65 18.00 25.06
CA GLY A 394 4.85 19.19 25.34
C GLY A 394 3.91 18.98 26.52
N PRO A 395 4.39 19.03 27.78
CA PRO A 395 3.59 18.70 28.96
C PRO A 395 2.52 19.74 29.29
N SER A 396 2.65 20.97 28.81
CA SER A 396 1.68 22.05 28.99
C SER A 396 0.51 22.01 28.01
N LEU A 397 0.58 21.15 26.99
CA LEU A 397 -0.46 21.05 25.97
C LEU A 397 -1.67 20.29 26.52
N SER A 398 -2.86 20.59 26.00
CA SER A 398 -4.00 19.69 26.20
C SER A 398 -3.83 18.42 25.37
N LEU A 399 -4.47 17.32 25.76
CA LEU A 399 -4.35 16.02 25.08
C LEU A 399 -4.73 16.09 23.58
N TYR A 400 -5.65 17.00 23.21
CA TYR A 400 -6.11 17.23 21.84
C TYR A 400 -5.28 18.24 21.05
N GLN A 401 -4.26 18.84 21.66
CA GLN A 401 -3.42 19.87 21.06
C GLN A 401 -2.05 19.30 20.68
N CYS A 402 -1.42 19.93 19.69
CA CYS A 402 -0.06 19.63 19.27
C CYS A 402 0.66 20.94 18.95
N GLY A 403 1.94 21.07 19.31
CA GLY A 403 2.74 22.20 18.86
C GLY A 403 3.31 21.97 17.46
N LEU A 404 3.09 22.91 16.55
CA LEU A 404 3.57 22.90 15.18
C LEU A 404 4.60 24.04 14.97
N PRO A 405 5.80 23.73 14.44
CA PRO A 405 6.79 24.74 14.12
C PRO A 405 6.29 25.82 13.15
N ARG A 406 6.65 27.08 13.40
CA ARG A 406 6.32 28.23 12.53
C ARG A 406 6.71 28.01 11.07
N GLU A 407 7.94 27.56 10.82
CA GLU A 407 8.45 27.32 9.47
C GLU A 407 7.62 26.25 8.73
N MET A 408 7.27 25.17 9.42
CA MET A 408 6.45 24.09 8.85
C MET A 408 5.01 24.55 8.61
N ALA A 409 4.43 25.28 9.56
CA ALA A 409 3.06 25.78 9.46
C ALA A 409 2.87 26.73 8.26
N ILE A 410 3.83 27.62 8.00
CA ILE A 410 3.77 28.52 6.82
C ILE A 410 3.68 27.71 5.53
N GLU A 411 4.52 26.69 5.35
CA GLU A 411 4.55 25.90 4.11
C GLU A 411 3.28 25.05 3.95
N LEU A 412 2.82 24.41 5.04
CA LEU A 412 1.61 23.59 5.03
C LEU A 412 0.35 24.44 4.75
N PHE A 413 0.23 25.60 5.39
CA PHE A 413 -0.96 26.45 5.29
C PHE A 413 -0.84 27.56 4.25
N GLN A 414 0.20 27.57 3.43
CA GLN A 414 0.54 28.68 2.53
C GLN A 414 -0.65 29.15 1.66
N ALA A 415 -1.39 28.21 1.08
CA ALA A 415 -2.54 28.52 0.23
C ALA A 415 -3.67 29.20 1.00
N PHE A 416 -3.94 28.76 2.24
CA PHE A 416 -4.95 29.33 3.12
C PHE A 416 -4.54 30.71 3.62
N LEU A 417 -3.26 30.86 3.98
CA LEU A 417 -2.66 32.12 4.40
C LEU A 417 -2.76 33.18 3.29
N ILE A 418 -2.36 32.86 2.06
CA ILE A 418 -2.50 33.76 0.90
C ILE A 418 -3.96 34.19 0.71
N ARG A 419 -4.90 33.25 0.78
CA ARG A 419 -6.32 33.54 0.63
C ARG A 419 -6.82 34.51 1.71
N HIS A 420 -6.42 34.30 2.97
CA HIS A 420 -6.87 35.13 4.08
C HIS A 420 -6.27 36.55 4.04
N LEU A 421 -4.99 36.68 3.68
CA LEU A 421 -4.32 37.97 3.48
C LEU A 421 -5.00 38.82 2.40
N ILE A 422 -5.42 38.20 1.29
CA ILE A 422 -6.18 38.89 0.24
C ILE A 422 -7.57 39.28 0.74
N ARG A 423 -8.24 38.38 1.49
CA ARG A 423 -9.60 38.62 1.98
C ARG A 423 -9.67 39.73 3.03
N LYS A 424 -8.62 39.90 3.85
CA LYS A 424 -8.47 41.00 4.81
C LYS A 424 -7.88 42.28 4.20
N HIS A 425 -7.64 42.31 2.88
CA HIS A 425 -7.03 43.44 2.16
C HIS A 425 -5.60 43.80 2.57
N PHE A 426 -4.87 42.91 3.23
CA PHE A 426 -3.43 43.08 3.48
C PHE A 426 -2.60 42.88 2.20
N ALA A 427 -3.11 42.09 1.24
CA ALA A 427 -2.48 41.89 -0.05
C ALA A 427 -3.49 42.09 -1.19
N THR A 428 -3.06 42.72 -2.29
CA THR A 428 -3.90 42.90 -3.48
C THR A 428 -3.91 41.67 -4.38
N ASN A 429 -2.75 41.02 -4.55
CA ASN A 429 -2.54 39.91 -5.48
C ASN A 429 -1.85 38.72 -4.82
N ILE A 430 -1.94 37.55 -5.46
CA ILE A 430 -1.24 36.33 -5.01
C ILE A 430 0.28 36.56 -4.95
N ALA A 431 0.84 37.30 -5.92
CA ALA A 431 2.26 37.60 -5.96
C ALA A 431 2.71 38.48 -4.79
N THR A 432 1.93 39.50 -4.42
CA THR A 432 2.24 40.36 -3.27
C THR A 432 2.11 39.60 -1.96
N ALA A 433 1.06 38.78 -1.80
CA ALA A 433 0.90 37.90 -0.65
C ALA A 433 2.09 36.93 -0.49
N LYS A 434 2.58 36.34 -1.60
CA LYS A 434 3.77 35.48 -1.56
C LYS A 434 5.03 36.23 -1.16
N ARG A 435 5.22 37.48 -1.59
CA ARG A 435 6.35 38.32 -1.15
C ARG A 435 6.29 38.62 0.34
N LEU A 436 5.12 39.01 0.85
CA LEU A 436 4.89 39.24 2.28
C LEU A 436 5.21 38.00 3.12
N ILE A 437 4.86 36.80 2.64
CA ILE A 437 5.18 35.53 3.33
C ILE A 437 6.68 35.20 3.23
N GLN A 438 7.34 35.52 2.11
CA GLN A 438 8.77 35.26 1.90
C GLN A 438 9.67 36.19 2.71
N GLU A 439 9.21 37.39 3.03
CA GLU A 439 9.83 38.32 3.98
C GLU A 439 9.55 37.82 5.42
N ARG A 440 10.06 36.60 5.72
CA ARG A 440 9.72 35.70 6.84
C ARG A 440 9.87 36.27 8.26
N GLU A 441 10.30 37.51 8.43
CA GLU A 441 10.76 38.04 9.72
C GLU A 441 10.02 39.29 10.23
N LYS A 442 9.25 40.01 9.40
CA LYS A 442 8.90 41.41 9.73
C LYS A 442 7.43 41.74 9.97
N GLU A 443 6.50 40.82 9.75
CA GLU A 443 5.08 41.14 9.93
C GLU A 443 4.40 40.28 11.01
N PRO A 444 4.12 40.83 12.22
CA PRO A 444 3.27 40.16 13.21
C PRO A 444 1.90 39.78 12.64
N ILE A 445 1.44 40.54 11.64
CA ILE A 445 0.21 40.32 10.87
C ILE A 445 0.17 38.90 10.26
N VAL A 446 1.29 38.40 9.74
CA VAL A 446 1.35 37.06 9.13
C VAL A 446 1.17 35.98 10.18
N TRP A 447 1.78 36.15 11.36
CA TRP A 447 1.67 35.20 12.47
C TRP A 447 0.28 35.18 13.10
N GLU A 448 -0.33 36.36 13.30
CA GLU A 448 -1.71 36.47 13.76
C GLU A 448 -2.68 35.84 12.76
N THR A 449 -2.51 36.13 11.48
CA THR A 449 -3.32 35.52 10.42
C THR A 449 -3.13 34.01 10.38
N LEU A 450 -1.91 33.52 10.56
CA LEU A 450 -1.64 32.08 10.57
C LEU A 450 -2.31 31.40 11.77
N LYS A 451 -2.30 32.02 12.95
CA LYS A 451 -3.04 31.51 14.14
C LYS A 451 -4.53 31.40 13.84
N GLU A 452 -5.14 32.43 13.26
CA GLU A 452 -6.56 32.41 12.88
C GLU A 452 -6.87 31.31 11.86
N VAL A 453 -6.00 31.11 10.87
CA VAL A 453 -6.19 30.06 9.84
C VAL A 453 -6.07 28.66 10.43
N MET A 454 -5.18 28.48 11.40
CA MET A 454 -4.98 27.20 12.09
C MET A 454 -6.09 26.92 13.10
N GLU A 455 -6.76 27.94 13.61
CA GLU A 455 -7.85 27.79 14.58
C GLU A 455 -9.01 26.99 13.97
N GLY A 456 -9.31 25.87 14.60
CA GLY A 456 -10.30 24.92 14.10
C GLY A 456 -9.81 24.05 12.93
N HIS A 457 -8.62 24.22 12.36
CA HIS A 457 -8.14 23.34 11.29
C HIS A 457 -7.30 22.19 11.88
N PRO A 458 -7.81 20.94 11.97
CA PRO A 458 -7.07 19.84 12.56
C PRO A 458 -5.91 19.38 11.67
N ILE A 459 -4.85 18.88 12.28
CA ILE A 459 -3.74 18.21 11.60
C ILE A 459 -3.67 16.74 12.00
N LEU A 460 -3.15 15.88 11.12
CA LEU A 460 -2.89 14.48 11.43
C LEU A 460 -1.40 14.28 11.70
N LEU A 461 -1.07 13.68 12.83
CA LEU A 461 0.28 13.19 13.12
C LEU A 461 0.35 11.70 12.85
N ASN A 462 1.46 11.26 12.27
CA ASN A 462 1.74 9.85 11.99
C ASN A 462 3.19 9.51 12.35
N ARG A 463 3.38 8.41 13.06
CA ARG A 463 4.70 7.81 13.28
C ARG A 463 4.82 6.48 12.54
N ALA A 464 5.89 6.35 11.75
CA ALA A 464 6.22 5.09 11.10
C ALA A 464 7.11 4.22 12.03
N PRO A 465 6.90 2.89 12.10
CA PRO A 465 5.87 2.12 11.42
C PRO A 465 4.48 2.22 12.07
N THR A 466 3.43 2.38 11.25
CA THR A 466 2.04 2.45 11.72
C THR A 466 1.50 1.03 11.94
N LEU A 467 1.53 0.54 13.18
CA LEU A 467 1.09 -0.83 13.53
C LEU A 467 -0.43 -0.96 13.68
N HIS A 468 -1.08 0.09 14.14
CA HIS A 468 -2.52 0.14 14.39
C HIS A 468 -3.05 1.55 14.18
N ARG A 469 -4.38 1.73 14.20
CA ARG A 469 -5.03 3.01 13.89
C ARG A 469 -4.51 4.20 14.72
N LEU A 470 -4.19 3.98 16.01
CA LEU A 470 -3.67 5.04 16.90
C LEU A 470 -2.25 5.53 16.55
N GLY A 471 -1.58 4.88 15.59
CA GLY A 471 -0.35 5.41 15.02
C GLY A 471 -0.61 6.63 14.10
N ILE A 472 -1.88 6.96 13.84
CA ILE A 472 -2.31 8.21 13.20
C ILE A 472 -3.43 8.83 14.02
N LEU A 473 -3.22 10.03 14.56
CA LEU A 473 -4.22 10.76 15.33
C LEU A 473 -4.32 12.22 14.88
N ALA A 474 -5.49 12.82 15.09
CA ALA A 474 -5.76 14.21 14.81
C ALA A 474 -5.55 15.10 16.05
N PHE A 475 -5.00 16.28 15.83
CA PHE A 475 -4.74 17.29 16.85
C PHE A 475 -5.11 18.68 16.34
N GLN A 476 -5.47 19.56 17.27
CA GLN A 476 -5.53 21.00 17.03
C GLN A 476 -4.11 21.57 17.10
N PRO A 477 -3.57 22.16 16.02
CA PRO A 477 -2.22 22.68 16.03
C PRO A 477 -2.14 24.02 16.77
N ILE A 478 -1.04 24.23 17.49
CA ILE A 478 -0.66 25.47 18.16
C ILE A 478 0.71 25.88 17.62
N LEU A 479 0.90 27.15 17.29
CA LEU A 479 2.19 27.63 16.80
C LEU A 479 3.25 27.63 17.91
N VAL A 480 4.40 27.04 17.60
CA VAL A 480 5.59 27.01 18.45
C VAL A 480 6.77 27.65 17.73
N GLU A 481 7.65 28.32 18.46
CA GLU A 481 8.83 29.02 17.93
C GLU A 481 9.92 28.08 17.45
N ASP A 482 10.05 26.92 18.10
CA ASP A 482 11.03 25.90 17.76
C ASP A 482 10.75 25.20 16.43
N ARG A 483 11.73 24.41 16.00
CA ARG A 483 11.65 23.56 14.80
C ARG A 483 11.11 22.15 15.06
N ALA A 484 10.87 21.79 16.32
CA ALA A 484 10.37 20.49 16.71
C ALA A 484 8.86 20.48 16.92
N ILE A 485 8.22 19.32 16.70
CA ILE A 485 6.80 19.12 16.96
C ILE A 485 6.62 18.79 18.44
N TYR A 486 5.75 19.53 19.13
CA TYR A 486 5.49 19.25 20.54
C TYR A 486 4.33 18.27 20.67
N LEU A 487 4.58 17.14 21.31
CA LEU A 487 3.62 16.06 21.50
C LEU A 487 3.26 15.89 22.97
N HIS A 488 1.98 15.64 23.23
CA HIS A 488 1.49 15.32 24.58
C HIS A 488 2.03 13.96 25.06
N PRO A 489 2.59 13.84 26.28
CA PRO A 489 3.23 12.59 26.74
C PRO A 489 2.28 11.38 26.81
N LEU A 490 1.00 11.57 27.16
CA LEU A 490 0.01 10.48 27.22
C LEU A 490 -0.31 9.80 25.88
N VAL A 491 -0.04 10.45 24.73
CA VAL A 491 -0.30 9.83 23.42
C VAL A 491 0.89 9.01 22.92
N CYS A 492 2.07 9.13 23.55
CA CYS A 492 3.29 8.45 23.12
C CYS A 492 3.13 6.93 23.06
N LYS A 493 2.41 6.31 24.02
CA LYS A 493 2.14 4.87 24.00
C LYS A 493 1.35 4.43 22.77
N GLY A 494 0.40 5.25 22.31
CA GLY A 494 -0.37 4.99 21.09
C GLY A 494 0.46 5.12 19.81
N PHE A 495 1.44 6.02 19.78
CA PHE A 495 2.39 6.11 18.66
C PHE A 495 3.58 5.15 18.77
N ASN A 496 3.72 4.48 19.92
CA ASN A 496 4.94 3.79 20.35
C ASN A 496 6.19 4.71 20.30
N ALA A 497 5.99 6.01 20.55
CA ALA A 497 6.99 7.05 20.34
C ALA A 497 7.84 7.32 21.59
N ASP A 498 9.10 7.64 21.36
CA ASP A 498 10.07 8.13 22.32
C ASP A 498 10.66 9.49 21.90
N PHE A 499 11.45 10.11 22.78
CA PHE A 499 12.01 11.45 22.57
C PHE A 499 13.53 11.41 22.39
N ASP A 500 14.05 10.42 21.65
CA ASP A 500 15.48 10.18 21.42
C ASP A 500 15.98 10.63 20.03
N GLY A 501 15.12 11.29 19.25
CA GLY A 501 15.39 11.66 17.85
C GLY A 501 14.30 11.18 16.88
N ASP A 502 13.31 10.48 17.41
CA ASP A 502 12.08 10.08 16.75
C ASP A 502 11.41 11.21 15.94
N GLN A 503 10.89 10.86 14.76
CA GLN A 503 10.28 11.81 13.82
C GLN A 503 8.83 11.44 13.52
N MET A 504 7.98 12.46 13.44
CA MET A 504 6.58 12.31 13.03
C MET A 504 6.29 13.07 11.74
N ALA A 505 5.47 12.47 10.89
CA ALA A 505 4.90 13.12 9.73
C ALA A 505 3.63 13.87 10.11
N VAL A 506 3.45 15.05 9.53
CA VAL A 506 2.26 15.90 9.65
C VAL A 506 1.53 15.87 8.31
N HIS A 507 0.21 15.69 8.33
CA HIS A 507 -0.64 15.79 7.14
C HIS A 507 -1.79 16.76 7.39
N LEU A 508 -2.06 17.62 6.41
CA LEU A 508 -3.14 18.60 6.49
C LEU A 508 -4.41 18.12 5.73
N PRO A 509 -5.52 17.79 6.41
CA PRO A 509 -6.78 17.47 5.75
C PRO A 509 -7.36 18.71 5.06
N LEU A 510 -7.58 18.65 3.74
CA LEU A 510 -8.02 19.82 2.97
C LEU A 510 -9.54 19.94 2.83
N SER A 511 -10.22 18.84 2.47
CA SER A 511 -11.68 18.88 2.25
C SER A 511 -12.44 18.95 3.58
N LEU A 512 -13.67 19.46 3.53
CA LEU A 512 -14.52 19.56 4.72
C LEU A 512 -14.86 18.18 5.30
N GLU A 513 -15.03 17.18 4.44
CA GLU A 513 -15.27 15.80 4.85
C GLU A 513 -14.05 15.24 5.59
N ALA A 514 -12.84 15.43 5.05
CA ALA A 514 -11.61 14.98 5.70
C ALA A 514 -11.37 15.69 7.05
N GLN A 515 -11.70 16.99 7.14
CA GLN A 515 -11.62 17.72 8.41
C GLN A 515 -12.66 17.22 9.43
N ALA A 516 -13.89 16.89 8.97
CA ALA A 516 -14.93 16.32 9.81
C ALA A 516 -14.55 14.91 10.31
N GLU A 517 -14.02 14.05 9.43
CA GLU A 517 -13.50 12.73 9.80
C GLU A 517 -12.37 12.85 10.83
N ALA A 518 -11.43 13.77 10.61
CA ALA A 518 -10.36 14.03 11.57
C ALA A 518 -10.92 14.39 12.95
N ARG A 519 -11.88 15.33 13.00
CA ARG A 519 -12.56 15.80 14.21
C ARG A 519 -13.35 14.73 14.95
N LEU A 520 -14.17 13.98 14.24
CA LEU A 520 -15.12 13.04 14.84
C LEU A 520 -14.48 11.68 15.15
N LEU A 521 -13.56 11.22 14.30
CA LEU A 521 -13.07 9.83 14.36
C LEU A 521 -11.63 9.74 14.84
N MET A 522 -10.78 10.73 14.52
CA MET A 522 -9.33 10.60 14.70
C MET A 522 -8.76 11.45 15.83
N PHE A 523 -9.52 12.36 16.43
CA PHE A 523 -9.01 13.20 17.51
C PHE A 523 -8.50 12.38 18.69
N SER A 524 -7.37 12.81 19.25
CA SER A 524 -6.69 12.08 20.33
C SER A 524 -7.56 11.90 21.58
N HIS A 525 -8.38 12.89 21.96
CA HIS A 525 -9.23 12.81 23.15
C HIS A 525 -10.42 11.85 23.00
N ILE A 526 -10.79 11.48 21.77
CA ILE A 526 -11.83 10.49 21.47
C ILE A 526 -11.22 9.07 21.51
N ASN A 527 -9.93 8.97 21.19
CA ASN A 527 -9.22 7.70 20.99
C ASN A 527 -8.33 7.32 22.19
N LEU A 528 -8.95 7.18 23.37
CA LEU A 528 -8.24 6.86 24.61
C LEU A 528 -8.05 5.34 24.84
N LEU A 529 -8.85 4.51 24.18
CA LEU A 529 -8.90 3.06 24.40
C LEU A 529 -8.21 2.27 23.29
N SER A 530 -7.67 1.11 23.65
CA SER A 530 -7.16 0.10 22.73
C SER A 530 -8.30 -0.48 21.89
N PRO A 531 -8.21 -0.42 20.55
CA PRO A 531 -9.23 -1.04 19.69
C PRO A 531 -9.28 -2.57 19.81
N ALA A 532 -8.21 -3.20 20.32
CA ALA A 532 -8.10 -4.65 20.42
C ALA A 532 -8.69 -5.20 21.72
N ILE A 533 -8.45 -4.54 22.86
CA ILE A 533 -8.79 -5.04 24.20
C ILE A 533 -9.88 -4.20 24.87
N GLY A 534 -9.99 -2.92 24.52
CA GLY A 534 -10.84 -1.95 25.22
C GLY A 534 -10.14 -1.28 26.42
N ASP A 535 -8.94 -1.72 26.79
CA ASP A 535 -8.16 -1.11 27.87
C ASP A 535 -7.69 0.32 27.52
N PRO A 536 -7.54 1.21 28.51
CA PRO A 536 -7.01 2.55 28.29
C PRO A 536 -5.54 2.52 27.86
N ILE A 537 -5.23 3.22 26.78
CA ILE A 537 -3.86 3.38 26.27
C ILE A 537 -3.22 4.67 26.79
N CYS A 538 -3.99 5.75 26.88
CA CYS A 538 -3.53 7.04 27.41
C CYS A 538 -3.46 7.03 28.94
N VAL A 539 -2.63 6.14 29.50
CA VAL A 539 -2.39 6.02 30.93
C VAL A 539 -1.13 6.78 31.33
N PRO A 540 -1.09 7.37 32.54
CA PRO A 540 0.13 7.95 33.09
C PRO A 540 1.28 6.94 33.09
N THR A 541 2.47 7.39 32.69
CA THR A 541 3.70 6.59 32.61
C THR A 541 4.85 7.27 33.34
N GLN A 542 5.81 6.47 33.84
CA GLN A 542 7.08 6.92 34.41
C GLN A 542 6.90 8.07 35.42
N ASP A 543 7.35 9.28 35.10
CA ASP A 543 7.35 10.47 35.96
C ASP A 543 5.96 10.78 36.53
N MET A 544 4.90 10.65 35.71
CA MET A 544 3.53 10.88 36.18
C MET A 544 3.12 9.84 37.24
N LEU A 545 3.51 8.57 37.06
CA LEU A 545 3.24 7.52 38.04
C LEU A 545 4.03 7.73 39.32
N ILE A 546 5.30 8.14 39.22
CA ILE A 546 6.13 8.44 40.40
C ILE A 546 5.54 9.62 41.18
N GLY A 547 5.12 10.68 40.48
CA GLY A 547 4.46 11.83 41.10
C GLY A 547 3.17 11.44 41.83
N LEU A 548 2.30 10.67 41.17
CA LEU A 548 1.07 10.14 41.78
C LEU A 548 1.35 9.19 42.95
N TYR A 549 2.37 8.35 42.82
CA TYR A 549 2.78 7.43 43.88
C TYR A 549 3.27 8.20 45.11
N VAL A 550 4.15 9.18 44.94
CA VAL A 550 4.62 10.04 46.04
C VAL A 550 3.46 10.81 46.68
N LEU A 551 2.52 11.34 45.87
CA LEU A 551 1.32 12.00 46.39
C LEU A 551 0.42 11.07 47.20
N THR A 552 0.31 9.81 46.80
CA THR A 552 -0.54 8.80 47.47
C THR A 552 0.23 7.94 48.47
N MET A 553 1.49 8.26 48.73
CA MET A 553 2.34 7.55 49.68
C MET A 553 1.93 7.94 51.10
N GLY A 554 0.95 7.22 51.65
CA GLY A 554 0.47 7.39 53.02
C GLY A 554 0.76 6.20 53.90
N ILE A 555 1.02 6.44 55.19
CA ILE A 555 1.12 5.41 56.22
C ILE A 555 -0.27 4.76 56.36
N ARG A 556 -0.46 3.56 55.81
CA ARG A 556 -1.67 2.73 55.96
C ARG A 556 -1.77 2.11 57.35
N GLU A 557 -1.52 2.88 58.39
CA GLU A 557 -1.95 2.46 59.73
C GLU A 557 -3.46 2.67 59.76
N GLY A 558 -4.28 1.63 59.90
CA GLY A 558 -5.73 1.80 60.13
C GLY A 558 -6.02 2.47 61.48
N ILE A 559 -7.26 2.91 61.70
CA ILE A 559 -7.72 3.55 62.95
C ILE A 559 -7.38 2.68 64.18
N CYS A 560 -7.39 1.36 64.01
CA CYS A 560 -7.12 0.37 65.05
C CYS A 560 -5.65 -0.07 65.16
N ALA A 561 -4.78 0.23 64.19
CA ALA A 561 -3.35 -0.10 64.27
C ALA A 561 -2.68 0.59 65.49
N ASN A 562 -3.18 1.75 65.88
CA ASN A 562 -2.71 2.48 67.07
C ASN A 562 -3.41 2.09 68.40
N ARG A 563 -4.51 1.32 68.38
CA ARG A 563 -5.19 0.84 69.61
C ARG A 563 -4.76 -0.58 70.02
N TYR A 564 -4.35 -1.43 69.08
CA TYR A 564 -4.08 -2.86 69.32
C TYR A 564 -2.63 -3.31 69.06
N ASN A 565 -1.67 -2.40 68.95
CA ASN A 565 -0.23 -2.75 68.96
C ASN A 565 0.22 -3.18 70.38
N LEU A 566 -0.19 -4.38 70.79
CA LEU A 566 0.26 -5.08 72.00
C LEU A 566 1.43 -6.05 71.73
N LEU A 567 1.82 -6.22 70.45
CA LEU A 567 2.88 -7.13 70.03
C LEU A 567 4.23 -6.41 69.93
N ASN A 568 4.77 -6.00 71.08
CA ASN A 568 6.23 -5.82 71.24
C ASN A 568 6.73 -6.14 72.66
N CYS A 569 5.96 -6.89 73.46
CA CYS A 569 6.34 -7.28 74.83
C CYS A 569 6.47 -8.81 74.98
N ARG A 570 7.24 -9.50 74.12
CA ARG A 570 7.52 -10.93 74.36
C ARG A 570 8.95 -11.39 74.45
N ASN A 571 9.96 -10.63 74.04
CA ASN A 571 11.34 -11.09 74.18
C ASN A 571 12.24 -9.93 74.62
N TYR A 572 12.41 -9.71 75.92
CA TYR A 572 13.69 -9.33 76.54
C TYR A 572 13.57 -9.56 78.05
N GLN A 573 14.48 -10.38 78.57
CA GLN A 573 14.60 -10.68 80.00
C GLN A 573 15.07 -9.45 80.77
N ASN A 574 14.67 -9.43 82.04
CA ASN A 574 14.85 -8.39 83.05
C ASN A 574 16.29 -7.84 83.18
N GLU A 575 16.48 -6.55 82.93
CA GLU A 575 17.48 -5.71 83.61
C GLU A 575 16.90 -4.30 83.87
N PRO A 576 17.13 -3.69 85.05
CA PRO A 576 16.59 -2.39 85.39
C PRO A 576 17.52 -1.31 84.83
N ILE A 577 17.10 -0.63 83.77
CA ILE A 577 17.78 0.58 83.27
C ILE A 577 16.85 1.77 83.47
N ASP A 578 17.25 2.64 84.38
CA ASP A 578 16.75 4.00 84.55
C ASP A 578 16.56 4.68 83.20
N ASN A 579 15.32 5.08 82.88
CA ASN A 579 15.08 6.04 81.81
C ASN A 579 13.78 6.80 82.04
N LYS A 580 13.92 7.94 82.74
CA LYS A 580 13.09 9.13 82.50
C LYS A 580 13.21 9.49 81.01
N ASN A 581 12.38 8.94 80.09
CA ASN A 581 12.09 9.50 78.76
C ASN A 581 11.21 8.62 77.84
N PHE A 582 10.05 8.14 78.29
CA PHE A 582 9.02 7.64 77.36
C PHE A 582 7.65 8.27 77.62
N LYS A 583 7.56 9.59 77.40
CA LYS A 583 6.29 10.26 77.06
C LYS A 583 6.12 10.15 75.54
N TYR A 584 5.53 9.06 75.04
CA TYR A 584 4.89 9.07 73.73
C TYR A 584 3.71 10.07 73.79
N LYS A 585 3.97 11.35 73.50
CA LYS A 585 2.92 12.32 73.22
C LYS A 585 2.18 11.84 71.98
N LYS A 586 0.98 11.27 72.13
CA LYS A 586 -0.04 11.20 71.06
C LYS A 586 -0.18 12.61 70.48
N LYS A 587 0.49 12.92 69.37
CA LYS A 587 0.16 14.11 68.58
C LYS A 587 -1.27 13.89 68.12
N LYS A 588 -2.21 14.73 68.59
CA LYS A 588 -3.60 14.68 68.12
C LYS A 588 -3.58 14.92 66.61
N GLU A 589 -4.11 13.96 65.86
CA GLU A 589 -4.33 14.14 64.43
C GLU A 589 -5.31 15.30 64.21
N PRO A 590 -5.03 16.21 63.27
CA PRO A 590 -5.87 17.38 63.03
C PRO A 590 -7.18 16.99 62.35
N TYR A 591 -8.27 17.63 62.78
CA TYR A 591 -9.60 17.50 62.17
C TYR A 591 -9.87 18.70 61.28
N PHE A 592 -10.34 18.43 60.07
CA PHE A 592 -10.70 19.44 59.09
C PHE A 592 -12.16 19.31 58.70
N SER A 593 -12.82 20.46 58.61
CA SER A 593 -14.22 20.55 58.19
C SER A 593 -14.38 20.46 56.66
N SER A 594 -13.35 20.89 55.92
CA SER A 594 -13.35 20.99 54.47
C SER A 594 -11.97 20.70 53.89
N SER A 595 -11.92 20.19 52.66
CA SER A 595 -10.68 19.94 51.93
C SER A 595 -9.86 21.22 51.71
N TYR A 596 -10.52 22.37 51.54
CA TYR A 596 -9.87 23.67 51.41
C TYR A 596 -9.11 24.09 52.67
N GLU A 597 -9.65 23.76 53.85
CA GLU A 597 -9.02 24.06 55.14
C GLU A 597 -7.73 23.23 55.32
N ALA A 598 -7.80 21.94 54.98
CA ALA A 598 -6.64 21.04 55.00
C ALA A 598 -5.53 21.50 54.04
N LEU A 599 -5.89 21.88 52.81
CA LEU A 599 -4.94 22.42 51.82
C LEU A 599 -4.37 23.79 52.25
N GLY A 600 -5.18 24.63 52.89
CA GLY A 600 -4.72 25.89 53.49
C GLY A 600 -3.68 25.65 54.59
N ALA A 601 -3.92 24.67 55.47
CA ALA A 601 -2.99 24.28 56.52
C ALA A 601 -1.67 23.72 55.95
N TYR A 602 -1.73 22.95 54.86
CA TYR A 602 -0.56 22.50 54.12
C TYR A 602 0.26 23.67 53.54
N ARG A 603 -0.41 24.62 52.86
CA ARG A 603 0.25 25.82 52.30
C ARG A 603 0.94 26.66 53.38
N GLN A 604 0.36 26.71 54.58
CA GLN A 604 0.95 27.36 55.75
C GLN A 604 2.05 26.53 56.44
N LYS A 605 2.45 25.38 55.86
CA LYS A 605 3.45 24.43 56.37
C LYS A 605 3.13 23.90 57.78
N ARG A 606 1.86 23.85 58.17
CA ARG A 606 1.42 23.31 59.47
C ARG A 606 1.35 21.79 59.48
N ILE A 607 1.23 21.19 58.30
CA ILE A 607 1.01 19.76 58.09
C ILE A 607 1.86 19.33 56.88
N SER A 608 2.44 18.13 56.91
CA SER A 608 3.20 17.55 55.78
C SER A 608 2.30 16.72 54.87
N LEU A 609 2.71 16.50 53.61
CA LEU A 609 1.92 15.74 52.62
C LEU A 609 1.49 14.35 53.13
N ASP A 610 2.39 13.65 53.82
CA ASP A 610 2.20 12.26 54.24
C ASP A 610 1.53 12.12 55.61
N SER A 611 1.35 13.22 56.33
CA SER A 611 0.81 13.15 57.69
C SER A 611 -0.69 12.85 57.70
N PRO A 612 -1.14 11.89 58.54
CA PRO A 612 -2.54 11.51 58.61
C PRO A 612 -3.37 12.63 59.22
N LEU A 613 -4.56 12.86 58.64
CA LEU A 613 -5.53 13.83 59.11
C LEU A 613 -6.96 13.28 58.99
N TRP A 614 -7.89 13.89 59.71
CA TRP A 614 -9.31 13.59 59.64
C TRP A 614 -10.05 14.64 58.82
N LEU A 615 -10.71 14.22 57.76
CA LEU A 615 -11.52 15.09 56.91
C LEU A 615 -13.00 14.75 57.06
N ARG A 616 -13.84 15.75 57.35
CA ARG A 616 -15.29 15.59 57.27
C ARG A 616 -15.71 15.42 55.80
N TRP A 617 -16.35 14.30 55.49
CA TRP A 617 -16.84 13.97 54.14
C TRP A 617 -18.30 14.35 53.97
N ASN A 618 -18.64 14.82 52.77
CA ASN A 618 -20.02 15.19 52.42
C ASN A 618 -20.85 13.94 52.11
N LEU A 619 -22.05 13.87 52.68
CA LEU A 619 -22.95 12.71 52.58
C LEU A 619 -23.43 12.43 51.15
N ASP A 620 -23.55 13.47 50.32
CA ASP A 620 -24.12 13.36 48.96
C ASP A 620 -23.22 12.64 47.95
N LYS A 621 -21.91 12.54 48.23
CA LYS A 621 -20.92 11.99 47.27
C LYS A 621 -20.74 10.48 47.35
N GLY A 622 -21.44 9.81 48.27
CA GLY A 622 -21.24 8.40 48.57
C GLY A 622 -19.84 8.14 49.18
N VAL A 623 -19.71 7.03 49.91
CA VAL A 623 -18.41 6.52 50.36
C VAL A 623 -18.24 5.16 49.69
N VAL A 624 -17.32 5.06 48.73
CA VAL A 624 -16.97 3.77 48.11
C VAL A 624 -15.98 3.08 49.05
N GLY A 625 -16.51 2.46 50.10
CA GLY A 625 -15.80 1.48 50.92
C GLY A 625 -16.12 0.07 50.44
N SER A 626 -15.16 -0.86 50.56
CA SER A 626 -15.47 -2.28 50.62
C SER A 626 -16.57 -2.50 51.66
N SER A 627 -17.50 -3.40 51.38
CA SER A 627 -18.59 -3.80 52.28
C SER A 627 -18.01 -4.42 53.56
N GLU A 628 -17.54 -3.58 54.47
CA GLU A 628 -16.89 -3.94 55.71
C GLU A 628 -17.85 -3.73 56.88
N VAL A 629 -17.87 -4.68 57.81
CA VAL A 629 -18.56 -4.55 59.09
C VAL A 629 -17.77 -3.58 59.98
N PRO A 630 -18.41 -2.69 60.76
CA PRO A 630 -17.68 -1.80 61.66
C PRO A 630 -16.81 -2.59 62.64
N ILE A 631 -15.56 -2.16 62.81
CA ILE A 631 -14.59 -2.79 63.72
C ILE A 631 -15.03 -2.58 65.17
N GLU A 632 -15.56 -1.41 65.48
CA GLU A 632 -16.02 -1.04 66.82
C GLU A 632 -17.21 -0.09 66.70
N VAL A 633 -18.24 -0.29 67.52
CA VAL A 633 -19.37 0.65 67.64
C VAL A 633 -19.42 1.16 69.07
N GLN A 634 -19.23 2.47 69.26
CA GLN A 634 -19.27 3.12 70.57
C GLN A 634 -20.56 3.90 70.74
N TYR A 635 -21.23 3.74 71.88
CA TYR A 635 -22.43 4.51 72.23
C TYR A 635 -22.08 5.53 73.32
N GLU A 636 -22.33 6.82 73.03
CA GLU A 636 -22.20 7.87 74.04
C GLU A 636 -23.49 8.01 74.86
N SER A 637 -23.36 8.37 76.13
CA SER A 637 -24.48 8.60 77.06
C SER A 637 -25.46 9.69 76.60
N LEU A 638 -25.04 10.55 75.67
CA LEU A 638 -25.85 11.58 75.02
C LEU A 638 -26.50 11.13 73.70
N SER A 639 -26.66 9.82 73.49
CA SER A 639 -27.50 9.21 72.44
C SER A 639 -26.96 9.28 70.99
N THR A 640 -25.65 9.44 70.82
CA THR A 640 -24.90 9.34 69.56
C THR A 640 -24.17 8.00 69.47
N SER A 641 -24.18 7.35 68.30
CA SER A 641 -23.36 6.16 68.04
C SER A 641 -22.23 6.48 67.06
N HIS A 642 -21.04 5.99 67.38
CA HIS A 642 -19.83 6.11 66.58
C HIS A 642 -19.49 4.74 66.02
N GLU A 643 -19.65 4.55 64.71
CA GLU A 643 -19.20 3.35 64.01
C GLU A 643 -17.81 3.59 63.44
N ILE A 644 -16.83 2.83 63.95
CA ILE A 644 -15.42 2.94 63.60
C ILE A 644 -15.10 1.83 62.60
N TYR A 645 -14.71 2.21 61.40
CA TYR A 645 -14.20 1.32 60.36
C TYR A 645 -12.66 1.41 60.29
N GLU A 646 -12.02 0.73 59.35
CA GLU A 646 -10.55 0.73 59.26
C GLU A 646 -10.00 2.12 58.91
N HIS A 647 -10.70 2.86 58.04
CA HIS A 647 -10.23 4.13 57.46
C HIS A 647 -11.23 5.30 57.58
N TYR A 648 -12.43 5.07 58.11
CA TYR A 648 -13.45 6.11 58.28
C TYR A 648 -14.28 5.89 59.56
N LEU A 649 -14.91 6.96 60.02
CA LEU A 649 -15.75 7.05 61.21
C LEU A 649 -17.12 7.59 60.80
N ILE A 650 -18.19 6.88 61.14
CA ILE A 650 -19.57 7.31 60.90
C ILE A 650 -20.19 7.67 62.25
N ILE A 651 -20.77 8.86 62.34
CA ILE A 651 -21.52 9.31 63.51
C ILE A 651 -23.00 9.29 63.17
N ARG A 652 -23.80 8.47 63.87
CA ARG A 652 -25.25 8.39 63.68
C ARG A 652 -26.02 9.02 64.84
N SER A 653 -27.23 9.46 64.54
CA SER A 653 -28.19 10.00 65.51
C SER A 653 -29.11 8.92 66.09
N THR A 654 -29.94 9.31 67.05
CA THR A 654 -30.94 8.46 67.70
C THR A 654 -31.94 7.78 66.75
N LYS A 655 -32.15 8.31 65.55
CA LYS A 655 -33.03 7.75 64.51
C LYS A 655 -32.29 6.90 63.47
N ASP A 656 -31.04 6.55 63.75
CA ASP A 656 -30.12 5.87 62.82
C ASP A 656 -29.76 6.70 61.57
N GLU A 657 -30.05 8.01 61.57
CA GLU A 657 -29.66 8.94 60.51
C GLU A 657 -28.18 9.32 60.65
N ILE A 658 -27.42 9.22 59.56
CA ILE A 658 -26.00 9.60 59.51
C ILE A 658 -25.86 11.11 59.66
N ARG A 659 -25.18 11.58 60.71
CA ARG A 659 -24.91 13.01 60.93
C ARG A 659 -23.66 13.50 60.21
N CYS A 660 -22.57 12.75 60.35
CA CYS A 660 -21.26 13.10 59.81
C CYS A 660 -20.47 11.84 59.48
N ILE A 661 -19.70 11.89 58.40
CA ILE A 661 -18.67 10.89 58.08
C ILE A 661 -17.32 11.60 58.17
N TYR A 662 -16.35 11.00 58.87
CA TYR A 662 -14.96 11.45 58.88
C TYR A 662 -14.09 10.39 58.23
N ILE A 663 -13.28 10.76 57.26
CA ILE A 663 -12.35 9.86 56.59
C ILE A 663 -10.94 10.23 57.06
N ARG A 664 -10.17 9.22 57.45
CA ARG A 664 -8.76 9.38 57.77
C ARG A 664 -7.97 9.28 56.46
N THR A 665 -7.36 10.38 56.04
CA THR A 665 -6.64 10.46 54.75
C THR A 665 -5.34 11.26 54.92
N THR A 666 -4.59 11.43 53.83
CA THR A 666 -3.47 12.38 53.76
C THR A 666 -3.80 13.53 52.82
N ILE A 667 -3.06 14.64 52.92
CA ILE A 667 -3.23 15.80 52.04
C ILE A 667 -3.02 15.43 50.58
N GLY A 668 -2.06 14.55 50.28
CA GLY A 668 -1.79 14.14 48.91
C GLY A 668 -2.95 13.37 48.27
N HIS A 669 -3.63 12.48 49.02
CA HIS A 669 -4.87 11.84 48.56
C HIS A 669 -5.98 12.87 48.32
N ILE A 670 -6.17 13.82 49.25
CA ILE A 670 -7.18 14.88 49.11
C ILE A 670 -6.92 15.70 47.84
N SER A 671 -5.66 16.07 47.61
CA SER A 671 -5.28 16.81 46.40
C SER A 671 -5.60 16.02 45.14
N PHE A 672 -5.24 14.73 45.11
CA PHE A 672 -5.48 13.88 43.95
C PHE A 672 -6.97 13.67 43.66
N TYR A 673 -7.78 13.31 44.67
CA TYR A 673 -9.22 13.13 44.49
C TYR A 673 -9.93 14.41 44.10
N ARG A 674 -9.45 15.56 44.60
CA ARG A 674 -9.99 16.86 44.22
C ARG A 674 -9.75 17.16 42.74
N GLU A 675 -8.55 16.92 42.22
CA GLU A 675 -8.26 17.08 40.78
C GLU A 675 -9.15 16.16 39.92
N ILE A 676 -9.39 14.92 40.36
CA ILE A 676 -10.33 14.02 39.70
C ILE A 676 -11.75 14.59 39.71
N GLU A 677 -12.21 15.07 40.87
CA GLU A 677 -13.56 15.60 41.01
C GLU A 677 -13.77 16.86 40.16
N GLU A 678 -12.82 17.79 40.19
CA GLU A 678 -12.83 19.00 39.36
C GLU A 678 -12.82 18.64 37.86
N ALA A 679 -12.04 17.62 37.46
CA ALA A 679 -12.04 17.13 36.08
C ALA A 679 -13.39 16.49 35.67
N ILE A 680 -14.04 15.74 36.57
CA ILE A 680 -15.36 15.14 36.31
C ILE A 680 -16.43 16.23 36.21
N GLN A 681 -16.43 17.21 37.12
CA GLN A 681 -17.38 18.32 37.13
C GLN A 681 -17.23 19.18 35.87
N GLY A 682 -16.00 19.53 35.49
CA GLY A 682 -15.72 20.25 34.25
C GLY A 682 -16.22 19.51 33.01
N PHE A 683 -16.19 18.17 32.99
CA PHE A 683 -16.75 17.38 31.89
C PHE A 683 -18.28 17.41 31.83
N SER A 684 -18.95 17.53 32.98
CA SER A 684 -20.41 17.60 33.07
C SER A 684 -20.98 18.95 32.63
N GLU A 685 -20.26 20.05 32.88
CA GLU A 685 -20.67 21.40 32.47
C GLU A 685 -20.53 21.65 30.96
N ILE A 686 -19.57 21.00 30.29
CA ILE A 686 -19.34 21.15 28.83
C ILE A 686 -20.40 20.40 27.99
N ARG A 687 -21.21 19.52 28.60
CA ARG A 687 -22.27 18.75 27.91
C ARG A 687 -23.66 19.39 27.98
N VAL A 688 -23.82 20.53 28.64
CA VAL A 688 -25.03 21.38 28.61
C VAL A 688 -24.75 22.57 27.71
#